data_AF-A0A3M7HXB9-F1
#
_entry.id   AF-A0A3M7HXB9-F1
#
_cell.length_a   1.000
_cell.length_b   1.000
_cell.length_c   1.000
_cell.angle_alpha   90.00
_cell.angle_beta   90.00
_cell.angle_gamma   90.00
#
_symmetry.space_group_name_H-M   'P 1'
#
loop_
_entity.id
_entity.type
_entity.pdbx_description
1 polymer ?
#
loop_
_entity_poly.entity_id
_entity_poly.type
_entity_poly.pdbx_seq_one_letter_code
_entity_poly.pdbx_strand_id
1 'polypeptide(L)'
;MSDGHGGVAEHLPPFLAAIDVSHYASSKQILSTRELAHAGALFAAVDSASLDHALLLLKDTVGRYAVYLDVSSLSKVQDVVDLLDAGAAKVIVSSGQVPEIKAIPNLDASRIIYLPTVSSKDAEEQIQGTGFGLYLRNVESAGKVGSTLSALGKGRPPVYVSKENVTEEEAVELCKQQAVPIIASKQLTVNAEAKEGEIRIANLLLANVVSDRSDGLFTTLVVDERGVALGLVYSNAESVGESMRCGRGVYWSRKRGLWRKGDTSGDWQQLVRIDMDCDSDCLRFVVRQQGKGFCHLQTATCWGEYSGLSKLQKTLQSRKRSAPEGSYTARLFNDSKMLNAKIMEEASELCEANSKEEIAAEAADVLYFALTRAVAADVSLEDIERNLDAKSIKVKRRKGDAKGPYAEKFGVAAPATTNGELPRKEEVKEAESQPKAASDPAGKSSDGKIQMRRYVTANEKSETVQEALKRPSQRSTDKIMNIVHPIIKDVREGGDKSLLSYTHKFEKATSLSSPVLKAPFPANLMQLPQETIEAIDVSFENIRKFHAAQREEKSLEVETMPGVVCSRFARPIERVGLYVPGGTAVLPSTALMLGVPAMVAGCKTIVLASPPRSDGSITPEIVYVAHKVGAESIVMAGGAQAVAAMAYGTEGVSKVDKILGPGNQFVTAAKMIVANDTSANVAIDMPAGPSEVLVICDKSSNPAFVASDLLSQAEHGVDSQVVCIAVGMTDAEVQSIEDELHKQAMQLPRVDMVRGAIEHSVTLVTQTLEEAMDLSNEYAPEHLILQLEDPIKAREMVTNAGSVFCGQWTPESVGDYSAGVNHSLPTYGYAKQYSGVNLGSYIKHITSSNLTAEGLKNVGKAVMQLAGVEALDAHKRAVEIRLNWMKENGL
;
A
#
# COMPACT_ATOMS: atom_id res chain seq x y z
N MET A 1 23.96 54.25 5.53
CA MET A 1 22.53 54.55 5.35
C MET A 1 21.82 53.21 5.40
N SER A 2 21.00 53.03 6.42
CA SER A 2 20.30 51.81 6.77
C SER A 2 18.95 51.79 6.06
N ASP A 3 18.83 51.06 4.95
CA ASP A 3 17.53 50.71 4.38
C ASP A 3 17.22 49.26 4.75
N GLY A 4 16.51 49.11 5.88
CA GLY A 4 15.90 47.87 6.28
C GLY A 4 14.55 47.72 5.62
N HIS A 5 14.47 46.98 4.50
CA HIS A 5 13.24 46.40 3.95
C HIS A 5 13.53 44.98 3.47
N GLY A 6 13.48 44.03 4.40
CA GLY A 6 13.54 42.59 4.13
C GLY A 6 12.20 42.04 3.65
N GLY A 7 11.61 42.61 2.60
CA GLY A 7 10.47 42.00 1.89
C GLY A 7 11.00 41.20 0.71
N VAL A 8 10.87 39.88 0.73
CA VAL A 8 11.18 39.03 -0.43
C VAL A 8 10.24 39.44 -1.56
N ALA A 9 10.78 39.92 -2.68
CA ALA A 9 9.97 40.23 -3.86
C ALA A 9 9.31 38.93 -4.36
N GLU A 10 7.99 38.86 -4.28
CA GLU A 10 7.20 37.69 -4.67
C GLU A 10 6.97 37.67 -6.18
N HIS A 11 7.19 36.52 -6.83
CA HIS A 11 6.89 36.32 -8.24
C HIS A 11 5.38 36.11 -8.43
N LEU A 12 4.70 37.05 -9.10
CA LEU A 12 3.25 36.99 -9.30
C LEU A 12 2.91 36.33 -10.63
N PRO A 13 1.88 35.47 -10.67
CA PRO A 13 1.40 34.92 -11.93
C PRO A 13 0.81 36.06 -12.78
N PRO A 14 0.92 35.99 -14.12
CA PRO A 14 0.39 37.03 -15.01
C PRO A 14 -1.14 37.15 -14.94
N PHE A 15 -1.85 36.06 -14.62
CA PHE A 15 -3.29 36.01 -14.39
C PHE A 15 -3.66 34.77 -13.56
N LEU A 16 -4.89 34.77 -13.02
CA LEU A 16 -5.53 33.57 -12.45
C LEU A 16 -6.71 33.11 -13.31
N ALA A 17 -6.70 31.85 -13.74
CA ALA A 17 -7.80 31.23 -14.47
C ALA A 17 -8.88 30.72 -13.50
N ALA A 18 -10.03 31.39 -13.46
CA ALA A 18 -11.15 31.01 -12.62
C ALA A 18 -11.90 29.81 -13.21
N ILE A 19 -11.86 28.69 -12.50
CA ILE A 19 -12.54 27.43 -12.83
C ILE A 19 -13.69 27.16 -11.86
N ASP A 20 -14.64 26.33 -12.29
CA ASP A 20 -15.69 25.80 -11.41
C ASP A 20 -15.26 24.44 -10.87
N VAL A 21 -14.95 24.40 -9.58
CA VAL A 21 -14.43 23.20 -8.91
C VAL A 21 -15.51 22.13 -8.71
N SER A 22 -16.80 22.49 -8.72
CA SER A 22 -17.94 21.58 -8.53
C SER A 22 -18.02 20.50 -9.62
N HIS A 23 -17.41 20.75 -10.78
CA HIS A 23 -17.39 19.86 -11.93
C HIS A 23 -15.99 19.29 -12.22
N TYR A 24 -15.05 19.43 -11.28
CA TYR A 24 -13.65 19.03 -11.48
C TYR A 24 -13.48 17.53 -11.77
N ALA A 25 -14.35 16.68 -11.23
CA ALA A 25 -14.31 15.22 -11.45
C ALA A 25 -14.56 14.79 -12.92
N SER A 26 -14.89 15.71 -13.83
CA SER A 26 -15.08 15.40 -15.25
C SER A 26 -13.76 15.46 -16.04
N SER A 27 -13.49 14.44 -16.86
CA SER A 27 -12.27 14.33 -17.67
C SER A 27 -12.03 15.53 -18.60
N LYS A 28 -13.09 16.14 -19.12
CA LYS A 28 -13.05 17.32 -19.99
C LYS A 28 -12.57 18.58 -19.24
N GLN A 29 -13.01 18.78 -18.00
CA GLN A 29 -12.53 19.87 -17.13
C GLN A 29 -11.06 19.70 -16.75
N ILE A 30 -10.62 18.47 -16.47
CA ILE A 30 -9.22 18.17 -16.14
C ILE A 30 -8.28 18.52 -17.30
N LEU A 31 -8.66 18.20 -18.54
CA LEU A 31 -7.88 18.55 -19.74
C LEU A 31 -7.83 20.06 -19.96
N SER A 32 -8.98 20.74 -19.89
CA SER A 32 -9.06 22.22 -19.96
C SER A 32 -8.21 22.88 -18.88
N THR A 33 -8.24 22.36 -17.66
CA THR A 33 -7.44 22.87 -16.52
C THR A 33 -5.94 22.73 -16.77
N ARG A 34 -5.50 21.64 -17.42
CA ARG A 34 -4.08 21.46 -17.80
C ARG A 34 -3.64 22.47 -18.86
N GLU A 35 -4.49 22.73 -19.86
CA GLU A 35 -4.22 23.69 -20.93
C GLU A 35 -4.13 25.13 -20.39
N LEU A 36 -5.02 25.50 -19.46
CA LEU A 36 -5.08 26.82 -18.85
C LEU A 36 -3.92 27.11 -17.89
N ALA A 37 -3.32 26.07 -17.31
CA ALA A 37 -2.25 26.22 -16.33
C ALA A 37 -0.84 26.37 -16.95
N HIS A 38 -0.69 26.27 -18.27
CA HIS A 38 0.60 26.43 -18.95
C HIS A 38 1.23 27.83 -18.82
N ALA A 39 0.44 28.86 -18.46
CA ALA A 39 0.89 30.25 -18.48
C ALA A 39 0.45 31.06 -17.25
N GLY A 40 -0.22 30.45 -16.28
CA GLY A 40 -0.80 31.15 -15.15
C GLY A 40 -1.07 30.21 -13.97
N ALA A 41 -1.87 30.69 -13.02
CA ALA A 41 -2.31 29.91 -11.87
C ALA A 41 -3.83 29.70 -11.89
N LEU A 42 -4.31 28.69 -11.18
CA LEU A 42 -5.73 28.37 -11.11
C LEU A 42 -6.38 29.14 -9.97
N PHE A 43 -7.64 29.53 -10.17
CA PHE A 43 -8.49 30.11 -9.14
C PHE A 43 -9.80 29.35 -9.04
N ALA A 44 -10.27 29.07 -7.83
CA ALA A 44 -11.60 28.52 -7.59
C ALA A 44 -12.21 29.10 -6.31
N ALA A 45 -13.51 29.40 -6.34
CA ALA A 45 -14.27 29.64 -5.12
C ALA A 45 -14.65 28.31 -4.47
N VAL A 46 -14.54 28.23 -3.15
CA VAL A 46 -14.77 27.03 -2.36
C VAL A 46 -15.75 27.34 -1.23
N ASP A 47 -16.82 26.57 -1.19
CA ASP A 47 -17.80 26.53 -0.13
C ASP A 47 -17.84 25.13 0.49
N SER A 48 -18.71 24.94 1.49
CA SER A 48 -18.82 23.66 2.19
C SER A 48 -19.25 22.50 1.29
N ALA A 49 -19.92 22.75 0.16
CA ALA A 49 -20.36 21.71 -0.76
C ALA A 49 -19.28 21.30 -1.77
N SER A 50 -18.34 22.21 -2.04
CA SER A 50 -17.25 22.04 -3.00
C SER A 50 -15.89 21.72 -2.35
N LEU A 51 -15.81 21.68 -1.02
CA LEU A 51 -14.58 21.43 -0.26
C LEU A 51 -13.87 20.14 -0.68
N ASP A 52 -14.59 19.02 -0.80
CA ASP A 52 -14.00 17.74 -1.22
C ASP A 52 -13.48 17.78 -2.65
N HIS A 53 -14.17 18.50 -3.55
CA HIS A 53 -13.72 18.70 -4.92
C HIS A 53 -12.46 19.58 -4.97
N ALA A 54 -12.35 20.58 -4.09
CA ALA A 54 -11.14 21.38 -3.95
C ALA A 54 -9.96 20.54 -3.44
N LEU A 55 -10.17 19.63 -2.48
CA LEU A 55 -9.14 18.70 -2.01
C LEU A 55 -8.68 17.74 -3.13
N LEU A 56 -9.59 17.27 -3.99
CA LEU A 56 -9.25 16.49 -5.17
C LEU A 56 -8.43 17.30 -6.19
N LEU A 57 -8.84 18.53 -6.50
CA LEU A 57 -8.08 19.45 -7.35
C LEU A 57 -6.65 19.62 -6.84
N LEU A 58 -6.47 19.88 -5.54
CA LEU A 58 -5.15 20.07 -4.93
C LEU A 58 -4.30 18.80 -5.02
N LYS A 59 -4.89 17.62 -4.78
CA LYS A 59 -4.18 16.34 -4.93
C LYS A 59 -3.63 16.12 -6.34
N ASP A 60 -4.38 16.55 -7.36
CA ASP A 60 -4.01 16.36 -8.77
C ASP A 60 -3.03 17.43 -9.30
N THR A 61 -2.97 18.59 -8.65
CA THR A 61 -2.25 19.78 -9.12
C THR A 61 -1.04 20.18 -8.27
N VAL A 62 -0.90 19.66 -7.04
CA VAL A 62 0.19 20.00 -6.13
C VAL A 62 1.57 19.81 -6.79
N GLY A 63 2.42 20.83 -6.67
CA GLY A 63 3.76 20.86 -7.26
C GLY A 63 3.80 20.97 -8.79
N ARG A 64 2.64 21.06 -9.47
CA ARG A 64 2.56 21.26 -10.93
C ARG A 64 2.18 22.68 -11.27
N TYR A 65 1.12 23.18 -10.64
CA TYR A 65 0.59 24.53 -10.87
C TYR A 65 0.17 25.14 -9.54
N ALA A 66 0.24 26.47 -9.43
CA ALA A 66 -0.25 27.17 -8.24
C ALA A 66 -1.78 27.24 -8.27
N VAL A 67 -2.43 26.91 -7.15
CA VAL A 67 -3.88 26.95 -6.99
C VAL A 67 -4.26 27.94 -5.91
N TYR A 68 -5.09 28.91 -6.26
CA TYR A 68 -5.60 29.97 -5.42
C TYR A 68 -7.06 29.66 -5.10
N LEU A 69 -7.42 29.62 -3.82
CA LEU A 69 -8.79 29.28 -3.41
C LEU A 69 -9.44 30.45 -2.71
N ASP A 70 -10.61 30.89 -3.20
CA ASP A 70 -11.47 31.79 -2.43
C ASP A 70 -12.28 30.98 -1.43
N VAL A 71 -11.87 31.08 -0.16
CA VAL A 71 -12.46 30.38 0.98
C VAL A 71 -13.25 31.32 1.89
N SER A 72 -13.56 32.53 1.39
CA SER A 72 -14.25 33.57 2.15
C SER A 72 -15.63 33.15 2.66
N SER A 73 -16.24 32.14 2.04
CA SER A 73 -17.51 31.53 2.44
C SER A 73 -17.40 30.39 3.46
N LEU A 74 -16.20 29.87 3.76
CA LEU A 74 -16.02 28.78 4.72
C LEU A 74 -16.12 29.30 6.16
N SER A 75 -17.00 28.69 6.96
CA SER A 75 -17.21 29.10 8.36
C SER A 75 -16.18 28.54 9.33
N LYS A 76 -15.45 27.47 8.95
CA LYS A 76 -14.44 26.84 9.81
C LYS A 76 -13.03 27.16 9.31
N VAL A 77 -12.25 27.80 10.17
CA VAL A 77 -10.83 28.08 9.89
C VAL A 77 -10.01 26.79 9.75
N GLN A 78 -10.45 25.70 10.38
CA GLN A 78 -9.81 24.40 10.22
C GLN A 78 -9.82 23.91 8.76
N ASP A 79 -10.92 24.11 8.03
CA ASP A 79 -11.03 23.71 6.62
C ASP A 79 -10.05 24.52 5.75
N VAL A 80 -9.82 25.80 6.09
CA VAL A 80 -8.82 26.66 5.43
C VAL A 80 -7.39 26.13 5.65
N VAL A 81 -7.07 25.70 6.88
CA VAL A 81 -5.77 25.08 7.19
C VAL A 81 -5.59 23.78 6.42
N ASP A 82 -6.63 22.96 6.34
CA ASP A 82 -6.55 21.67 5.66
C ASP A 82 -6.38 21.84 4.13
N LEU A 83 -6.99 22.86 3.52
CA LEU A 83 -6.72 23.24 2.13
C LEU A 83 -5.29 23.75 1.91
N LEU A 84 -4.75 24.54 2.84
CA LEU A 84 -3.34 24.99 2.78
C LEU A 84 -2.36 23.82 2.96
N ASP A 85 -2.66 22.86 3.84
CA ASP A 85 -1.88 21.63 4.05
C ASP A 85 -2.00 20.64 2.87
N ALA A 86 -3.12 20.67 2.15
CA ALA A 86 -3.36 19.89 0.94
C ALA A 86 -2.67 20.46 -0.30
N GLY A 87 -2.25 21.74 -0.25
CA GLY A 87 -1.34 22.32 -1.24
C GLY A 87 -1.84 23.58 -1.96
N ALA A 88 -2.87 24.25 -1.45
CA ALA A 88 -3.29 25.54 -1.98
C ALA A 88 -2.14 26.55 -1.90
N ALA A 89 -1.76 27.19 -3.01
CA ALA A 89 -0.67 28.16 -3.04
C ALA A 89 -1.01 29.37 -2.16
N LYS A 90 -2.21 29.94 -2.38
CA LYS A 90 -2.78 31.01 -1.56
C LYS A 90 -4.27 30.81 -1.33
N VAL A 91 -4.78 31.38 -0.25
CA VAL A 91 -6.22 31.40 0.06
C VAL A 91 -6.73 32.83 0.25
N ILE A 92 -7.92 33.12 -0.28
CA ILE A 92 -8.62 34.39 -0.10
C ILE A 92 -9.57 34.27 1.09
N VAL A 93 -9.40 35.16 2.07
CA VAL A 93 -10.17 35.16 3.31
C VAL A 93 -10.94 36.47 3.49
N SER A 94 -12.11 36.40 4.12
CA SER A 94 -12.94 37.56 4.44
C SER A 94 -12.45 38.30 5.69
N SER A 95 -12.93 39.53 5.89
CA SER A 95 -12.71 40.32 7.11
C SER A 95 -13.03 39.59 8.41
N GLY A 96 -14.04 38.72 8.42
CA GLY A 96 -14.39 37.93 9.61
C GLY A 96 -13.37 36.86 9.97
N GLN A 97 -12.65 36.30 8.99
CA GLN A 97 -11.71 35.20 9.19
C GLN A 97 -10.30 35.67 9.62
N VAL A 98 -9.93 36.92 9.33
CA VAL A 98 -8.58 37.46 9.55
C VAL A 98 -8.05 37.27 10.99
N PRO A 99 -8.82 37.55 12.07
CA PRO A 99 -8.30 37.39 13.43
C PRO A 99 -7.88 35.96 13.76
N GLU A 100 -8.68 34.98 13.35
CA GLU A 100 -8.40 33.56 13.55
C GLU A 100 -7.26 33.07 12.67
N ILE A 101 -7.19 33.53 11.41
CA ILE A 101 -6.09 33.19 10.48
C ILE A 101 -4.74 33.70 11.02
N LYS A 102 -4.68 34.92 11.55
CA LYS A 102 -3.47 35.48 12.17
C LYS A 102 -3.02 34.72 13.42
N ALA A 103 -3.93 34.02 14.10
CA ALA A 103 -3.61 33.25 15.29
C ALA A 103 -2.99 31.88 14.98
N ILE A 104 -2.94 31.46 13.71
CA ILE A 104 -2.37 30.17 13.30
C ILE A 104 -0.84 30.23 13.38
N PRO A 105 -0.20 29.39 14.21
CA PRO A 105 1.25 29.41 14.36
C PRO A 105 1.97 28.94 13.10
N ASN A 106 3.05 29.63 12.72
CA ASN A 106 3.90 29.31 11.57
C ASN A 106 3.22 29.38 10.19
N LEU A 107 2.04 29.99 10.09
CA LEU A 107 1.43 30.27 8.80
C LEU A 107 2.15 31.44 8.14
N ASP A 108 2.68 31.21 6.93
CA ASP A 108 3.26 32.28 6.13
C ASP A 108 2.16 33.22 5.63
N ALA A 109 2.22 34.47 6.07
CA ALA A 109 1.26 35.50 5.72
C ALA A 109 1.22 35.81 4.21
N SER A 110 2.30 35.55 3.48
CA SER A 110 2.34 35.71 2.01
C SER A 110 1.32 34.82 1.30
N ARG A 111 0.86 33.73 1.95
CA ARG A 111 -0.14 32.79 1.41
C ARG A 111 -1.58 33.23 1.62
N ILE A 112 -1.81 34.39 2.25
CA ILE A 112 -3.15 34.90 2.54
C ILE A 112 -3.44 36.12 1.68
N ILE A 113 -4.63 36.13 1.08
CA ILE A 113 -5.16 37.27 0.32
C ILE A 113 -6.41 37.77 1.03
N TYR A 114 -6.47 39.07 1.29
CA TYR A 114 -7.55 39.73 1.98
C TYR A 114 -8.65 40.19 1.02
N LEU A 115 -9.89 39.75 1.27
CA LEU A 115 -11.09 40.29 0.62
C LEU A 115 -11.76 41.30 1.57
N PRO A 116 -11.60 42.62 1.34
CA PRO A 116 -12.19 43.64 2.19
C PRO A 116 -13.70 43.79 1.95
N THR A 117 -14.43 44.09 3.03
CA THR A 117 -15.82 44.57 3.00
C THR A 117 -15.92 46.10 3.12
N VAL A 118 -14.78 46.78 3.24
CA VAL A 118 -14.62 48.23 3.41
C VAL A 118 -13.98 48.87 2.17
N SER A 119 -13.83 50.19 2.14
CA SER A 119 -13.17 50.88 1.03
C SER A 119 -11.72 50.41 0.87
N SER A 120 -11.15 50.52 -0.34
CA SER A 120 -9.79 50.07 -0.66
C SER A 120 -8.70 50.74 0.19
N LYS A 121 -8.92 51.99 0.63
CA LYS A 121 -8.01 52.72 1.52
C LYS A 121 -8.07 52.20 2.96
N ASP A 122 -9.28 51.96 3.47
CA ASP A 122 -9.47 51.40 4.82
C ASP A 122 -8.99 49.93 4.88
N ALA A 123 -9.12 49.21 3.76
CA ALA A 123 -8.62 47.85 3.60
C ALA A 123 -7.09 47.78 3.73
N GLU A 124 -6.37 48.77 3.18
CA GLU A 124 -4.91 48.89 3.28
C GLU A 124 -4.47 49.09 4.74
N GLU A 125 -5.09 50.02 5.46
CA GLU A 125 -4.79 50.26 6.88
C GLU A 125 -5.01 49.00 7.73
N GLN A 126 -5.99 48.16 7.38
CA GLN A 126 -6.27 46.89 8.07
C GLN A 126 -5.25 45.77 7.79
N ILE A 127 -4.55 45.82 6.65
CA ILE A 127 -3.56 44.80 6.24
C ILE A 127 -2.12 45.32 6.28
N GLN A 128 -1.90 46.58 6.65
CA GLN A 128 -0.57 47.15 6.74
C GLN A 128 0.28 46.36 7.75
N GLY A 129 1.45 45.90 7.31
CA GLY A 129 2.36 45.09 8.12
C GLY A 129 1.94 43.63 8.33
N THR A 130 0.84 43.16 7.74
CA THR A 130 0.45 41.74 7.82
C THR A 130 1.17 40.87 6.80
N GLY A 131 1.55 41.43 5.64
CA GLY A 131 2.09 40.67 4.50
C GLY A 131 1.02 40.00 3.62
N PHE A 132 -0.26 40.28 3.85
CA PHE A 132 -1.35 39.71 3.05
C PHE A 132 -1.46 40.38 1.69
N GLY A 133 -1.83 39.62 0.66
CA GLY A 133 -2.30 40.17 -0.62
C GLY A 133 -3.66 40.87 -0.47
N LEU A 134 -4.08 41.64 -1.47
CA LEU A 134 -5.37 42.32 -1.50
C LEU A 134 -6.20 41.86 -2.71
N TYR A 135 -7.46 41.49 -2.50
CA TYR A 135 -8.39 41.14 -3.59
C TYR A 135 -9.46 42.21 -3.77
N LEU A 136 -9.42 42.89 -4.92
CA LEU A 136 -10.45 43.84 -5.34
C LEU A 136 -11.48 43.12 -6.22
N ARG A 137 -12.61 42.75 -5.60
CA ARG A 137 -13.67 41.98 -6.26
C ARG A 137 -14.61 42.89 -7.05
N ASN A 138 -14.95 42.50 -8.28
CA ASN A 138 -15.94 43.14 -9.15
C ASN A 138 -15.74 44.66 -9.34
N VAL A 139 -14.55 45.07 -9.77
CA VAL A 139 -14.25 46.49 -10.02
C VAL A 139 -15.00 47.03 -11.26
N GLU A 140 -15.42 48.29 -11.20
CA GLU A 140 -16.18 48.93 -12.30
C GLU A 140 -15.34 49.17 -13.57
N SER A 141 -14.05 49.47 -13.42
CA SER A 141 -13.16 49.82 -14.54
C SER A 141 -11.70 49.55 -14.20
N ALA A 142 -10.94 48.99 -15.15
CA ALA A 142 -9.50 48.79 -15.05
C ALA A 142 -8.72 50.10 -14.84
N GLY A 143 -9.17 51.21 -15.45
CA GLY A 143 -8.54 52.52 -15.28
C GLY A 143 -8.63 53.07 -13.84
N LYS A 144 -9.73 52.77 -13.12
CA LYS A 144 -9.87 53.16 -11.71
C LYS A 144 -8.93 52.34 -10.80
N VAL A 145 -8.62 51.09 -11.16
CA VAL A 145 -7.67 50.26 -10.41
C VAL A 145 -6.30 50.92 -10.35
N GLY A 146 -5.80 51.45 -11.46
CA GLY A 146 -4.52 52.18 -11.49
C GLY A 146 -4.45 53.37 -10.52
N SER A 147 -5.57 54.08 -10.34
CA SER A 147 -5.65 55.17 -9.36
C SER A 147 -5.62 54.67 -7.92
N THR A 148 -6.32 53.57 -7.63
CA THR A 148 -6.27 52.88 -6.32
C THR A 148 -4.86 52.38 -6.04
N LEU A 149 -4.24 51.69 -7.00
CA LEU A 149 -2.88 51.17 -6.96
C LEU A 149 -1.83 52.26 -6.72
N SER A 150 -2.02 53.45 -7.29
CA SER A 150 -1.15 54.61 -7.07
C SER A 150 -1.33 55.20 -5.67
N ALA A 151 -2.56 55.18 -5.13
CA ALA A 151 -2.85 55.64 -3.77
C ALA A 151 -2.24 54.73 -2.69
N LEU A 152 -2.15 53.41 -2.94
CA LEU A 152 -1.48 52.43 -2.06
C LEU A 152 0.07 52.57 -2.05
N GLY A 153 0.64 53.34 -2.97
CA GLY A 153 2.09 53.59 -3.02
C GLY A 153 2.95 52.39 -3.50
N LYS A 154 4.28 52.54 -3.39
CA LYS A 154 5.28 51.58 -3.92
C LYS A 154 5.52 50.35 -3.03
N GLY A 155 5.15 50.41 -1.75
CA GLY A 155 5.28 49.31 -0.79
C GLY A 155 4.03 48.45 -0.64
N ARG A 156 3.08 48.57 -1.58
CA ARG A 156 1.77 47.92 -1.54
C ARG A 156 1.89 46.39 -1.62
N PRO A 157 0.94 45.64 -1.03
CA PRO A 157 0.89 44.19 -1.17
C PRO A 157 0.52 43.77 -2.61
N PRO A 158 0.73 42.49 -2.98
CA PRO A 158 0.21 41.93 -4.23
C PRO A 158 -1.30 42.15 -4.37
N VAL A 159 -1.74 42.70 -5.50
CA VAL A 159 -3.16 43.02 -5.74
C VAL A 159 -3.74 42.10 -6.81
N TYR A 160 -4.85 41.45 -6.48
CA TYR A 160 -5.64 40.59 -7.34
C TYR A 160 -6.95 41.29 -7.68
N VAL A 161 -7.45 41.16 -8.91
CA VAL A 161 -8.60 41.94 -9.39
C VAL A 161 -9.55 41.07 -10.19
N SER A 162 -10.85 41.15 -9.90
CA SER A 162 -11.89 40.60 -10.78
C SER A 162 -12.80 41.70 -11.31
N LYS A 163 -13.23 41.57 -12.57
CA LYS A 163 -14.17 42.47 -13.24
C LYS A 163 -15.13 41.64 -14.09
N GLU A 164 -16.41 41.97 -14.03
CA GLU A 164 -17.40 41.36 -14.93
C GLU A 164 -17.17 41.83 -16.37
N ASN A 165 -17.25 40.89 -17.31
CA ASN A 165 -17.07 41.14 -18.74
C ASN A 165 -15.77 41.91 -19.05
N VAL A 166 -14.66 41.50 -18.45
CA VAL A 166 -13.34 42.06 -18.75
C VAL A 166 -12.97 41.79 -20.21
N THR A 167 -12.47 42.82 -20.91
CA THR A 167 -11.94 42.72 -22.27
C THR A 167 -10.46 42.36 -22.27
N GLU A 168 -9.91 41.93 -23.41
CA GLU A 168 -8.48 41.62 -23.52
C GLU A 168 -7.62 42.86 -23.22
N GLU A 169 -8.00 44.03 -23.73
CA GLU A 169 -7.29 45.29 -23.50
C GLU A 169 -7.28 45.67 -22.02
N GLU A 170 -8.42 45.54 -21.33
CA GLU A 170 -8.52 45.81 -19.89
C GLU A 170 -7.69 44.82 -19.06
N ALA A 171 -7.68 43.54 -19.43
CA ALA A 171 -6.91 42.52 -18.72
C ALA A 171 -5.40 42.75 -18.88
N VAL A 172 -4.94 43.08 -20.09
CA VAL A 172 -3.53 43.44 -20.36
C VAL A 172 -3.15 44.73 -19.62
N GLU A 173 -4.04 45.72 -19.57
CA GLU A 173 -3.82 46.96 -18.82
C GLU A 173 -3.67 46.68 -17.31
N LEU A 174 -4.48 45.80 -16.73
CA LEU A 174 -4.33 45.37 -15.33
C LEU A 174 -2.96 44.70 -15.07
N CYS A 175 -2.51 43.82 -15.97
CA CYS A 175 -1.18 43.20 -15.87
C CYS A 175 -0.07 44.27 -15.87
N LYS A 176 -0.14 45.26 -16.77
CA LYS A 176 0.83 46.37 -16.88
C LYS A 176 0.85 47.27 -15.65
N GLN A 177 -0.27 47.38 -14.95
CA GLN A 177 -0.37 48.10 -13.68
C GLN A 177 0.20 47.30 -12.49
N GLN A 178 0.74 46.10 -12.71
CA GLN A 178 1.19 45.14 -11.70
C GLN A 178 0.04 44.66 -10.79
N ALA A 179 -1.14 44.44 -11.37
CA ALA A 179 -2.24 43.70 -10.74
C ALA A 179 -2.42 42.34 -11.44
N VAL A 180 -2.87 41.33 -10.68
CA VAL A 180 -3.14 39.99 -11.20
C VAL A 180 -4.64 39.88 -11.52
N PRO A 181 -5.06 39.89 -12.80
CA PRO A 181 -6.45 39.71 -13.15
C PRO A 181 -6.91 38.26 -12.91
N ILE A 182 -8.09 38.11 -12.32
CA ILE A 182 -8.81 36.84 -12.17
C ILE A 182 -9.86 36.77 -13.28
N ILE A 183 -9.68 35.85 -14.22
CA ILE A 183 -10.44 35.79 -15.48
C ILE A 183 -11.14 34.44 -15.57
N ALA A 184 -12.42 34.43 -15.96
CA ALA A 184 -13.15 33.18 -16.15
C ALA A 184 -12.47 32.32 -17.22
N SER A 185 -12.18 31.06 -16.89
CA SER A 185 -11.54 30.07 -17.78
C SER A 185 -12.19 29.99 -19.16
N LYS A 186 -13.53 30.10 -19.23
CA LYS A 186 -14.31 30.11 -20.48
C LYS A 186 -14.02 31.29 -21.42
N GLN A 187 -13.40 32.36 -20.93
CA GLN A 187 -13.00 33.53 -21.73
C GLN A 187 -11.55 33.41 -22.22
N LEU A 188 -10.76 32.46 -21.70
CA LEU A 188 -9.36 32.33 -22.06
C LEU A 188 -9.19 31.42 -23.29
N THR A 189 -8.29 31.81 -24.20
CA THR A 189 -8.00 31.06 -25.41
C THR A 189 -6.50 30.93 -25.66
N VAL A 190 -6.08 29.76 -26.15
CA VAL A 190 -4.72 29.50 -26.65
C VAL A 190 -4.60 29.75 -28.16
N ASN A 191 -5.71 30.07 -28.84
CA ASN A 191 -5.70 30.33 -30.28
C ASN A 191 -5.07 31.70 -30.59
N ALA A 192 -4.37 31.79 -31.71
CA ALA A 192 -3.77 33.04 -32.17
C ALA A 192 -4.83 34.09 -32.55
N GLU A 193 -5.95 33.63 -33.13
CA GLU A 193 -7.13 34.42 -33.45
C GLU A 193 -8.20 34.19 -32.37
N ALA A 194 -8.48 35.23 -31.57
CA ALA A 194 -9.53 35.20 -30.57
C ALA A 194 -10.89 35.48 -31.21
N LYS A 195 -11.92 34.73 -30.80
CA LYS A 195 -13.30 35.09 -31.10
C LYS A 195 -13.74 36.29 -30.27
N GLU A 196 -14.83 36.94 -30.67
CA GLU A 196 -15.42 38.03 -29.90
C GLU A 196 -15.68 37.61 -28.44
N GLY A 197 -15.06 38.33 -27.48
CA GLY A 197 -15.14 38.04 -26.05
C GLY A 197 -14.12 37.04 -25.49
N GLU A 198 -13.24 36.45 -26.33
CA GLU A 198 -12.10 35.64 -25.88
C GLU A 198 -10.86 36.51 -25.62
N ILE A 199 -10.03 36.09 -24.67
CA ILE A 199 -8.80 36.76 -24.23
C ILE A 199 -7.63 35.81 -24.45
N ARG A 200 -6.61 36.27 -25.19
CA ARG A 200 -5.46 35.42 -25.53
C ARG A 200 -4.51 35.34 -24.36
N ILE A 201 -4.23 34.12 -23.94
CA ILE A 201 -3.30 33.83 -22.84
C ILE A 201 -1.90 34.36 -23.15
N ALA A 202 -1.46 34.29 -24.41
CA ALA A 202 -0.16 34.79 -24.84
C ALA A 202 0.01 36.31 -24.59
N ASN A 203 -1.05 37.09 -24.77
CA ASN A 203 -1.01 38.53 -24.55
C ASN A 203 -0.92 38.88 -23.06
N LEU A 204 -1.61 38.14 -22.20
CA LEU A 204 -1.52 38.29 -20.75
C LEU A 204 -0.12 37.94 -20.24
N LEU A 205 0.44 36.83 -20.71
CA LEU A 205 1.79 36.40 -20.34
C LEU A 205 2.84 37.44 -20.78
N LEU A 206 2.71 38.00 -21.98
CA LEU A 206 3.67 38.94 -22.54
C LEU A 206 3.43 40.40 -22.13
N ALA A 207 2.37 40.70 -21.37
CA ALA A 207 1.99 42.07 -21.04
C ALA A 207 3.11 42.87 -20.35
N ASN A 208 3.91 42.19 -19.53
CA ASN A 208 5.01 42.76 -18.75
C ASN A 208 6.39 42.42 -19.30
N VAL A 209 6.48 41.64 -20.39
CA VAL A 209 7.76 41.17 -20.93
C VAL A 209 8.37 42.24 -21.81
N VAL A 210 9.59 42.66 -21.48
CA VAL A 210 10.33 43.70 -22.19
C VAL A 210 11.62 43.11 -22.74
N SER A 211 11.79 43.10 -24.07
CA SER A 211 13.04 42.65 -24.66
C SER A 211 14.17 43.65 -24.38
N ASP A 212 15.29 43.16 -23.88
CA ASP A 212 16.57 43.88 -23.75
C ASP A 212 17.36 43.94 -25.07
N ARG A 213 16.82 43.33 -26.13
CA ARG A 213 17.48 43.19 -27.43
C ARG A 213 16.98 44.21 -28.45
N SER A 214 17.90 44.65 -29.31
CA SER A 214 17.58 45.57 -30.41
C SER A 214 16.71 44.95 -31.51
N ASP A 215 16.63 43.62 -31.60
CA ASP A 215 15.77 42.90 -32.54
C ASP A 215 14.36 42.60 -32.00
N GLY A 216 14.07 43.01 -30.76
CA GLY A 216 12.77 42.82 -30.11
C GLY A 216 12.43 41.38 -29.77
N LEU A 217 13.39 40.44 -29.91
CA LEU A 217 13.21 39.05 -29.51
C LEU A 217 13.40 38.90 -28.01
N PHE A 218 12.63 38.02 -27.39
CA PHE A 218 12.81 37.64 -25.99
C PHE A 218 13.86 36.55 -25.90
N THR A 219 14.85 36.73 -25.02
CA THR A 219 15.74 35.62 -24.66
C THR A 219 14.89 34.53 -24.00
N THR A 220 15.09 33.27 -24.37
CA THR A 220 14.30 32.16 -23.85
C THR A 220 15.20 31.03 -23.36
N LEU A 221 15.20 30.82 -22.05
CA LEU A 221 15.85 29.68 -21.42
C LEU A 221 14.91 28.48 -21.44
N VAL A 222 15.31 27.40 -22.10
CA VAL A 222 14.55 26.14 -22.10
C VAL A 222 15.12 25.24 -21.02
N VAL A 223 14.26 24.76 -20.11
CA VAL A 223 14.61 23.89 -18.99
C VAL A 223 13.72 22.64 -18.97
N ASP A 224 14.18 21.57 -18.31
CA ASP A 224 13.29 20.47 -17.94
C ASP A 224 12.45 20.79 -16.69
N GLU A 225 11.59 19.86 -16.28
CA GLU A 225 10.72 20.02 -15.09
C GLU A 225 11.49 20.23 -13.78
N ARG A 226 12.79 19.91 -13.75
CA ARG A 226 13.68 20.09 -12.60
C ARG A 226 14.49 21.39 -12.68
N GLY A 227 14.29 22.18 -13.73
CA GLY A 227 15.03 23.43 -13.97
C GLY A 227 16.40 23.24 -14.60
N VAL A 228 16.77 22.05 -15.08
CA VAL A 228 18.04 21.85 -15.78
C VAL A 228 17.98 22.53 -17.14
N ALA A 229 18.92 23.46 -17.40
CA ALA A 229 19.00 24.16 -18.67
C ALA A 229 19.28 23.20 -19.83
N LEU A 230 18.30 23.06 -20.73
CA LEU A 230 18.39 22.28 -21.95
C LEU A 230 19.01 23.09 -23.09
N GLY A 231 18.68 24.38 -23.20
CA GLY A 231 19.30 25.27 -24.16
C GLY A 231 18.80 26.72 -24.08
N LEU A 232 19.51 27.59 -24.78
CA LEU A 232 19.16 29.00 -24.94
C LEU A 232 18.65 29.25 -26.36
N VAL A 233 17.44 29.78 -26.47
CA VAL A 233 16.76 30.11 -27.74
C VAL A 233 16.18 31.51 -27.66
N TYR A 234 15.50 31.94 -28.72
CA TYR A 234 14.79 33.21 -28.76
C TYR A 234 13.31 32.96 -29.01
N SER A 235 12.46 33.87 -28.56
CA SER A 235 11.02 33.84 -28.80
C SER A 235 10.51 35.23 -29.19
N ASN A 236 9.33 35.28 -29.78
CA ASN A 236 8.53 36.49 -29.97
C ASN A 236 7.07 36.16 -29.65
N ALA A 237 6.16 37.14 -29.80
CA ALA A 237 4.74 36.93 -29.56
C ALA A 237 4.14 35.76 -30.37
N GLU A 238 4.59 35.61 -31.63
CA GLU A 238 4.15 34.54 -32.52
C GLU A 238 4.59 33.15 -32.02
N SER A 239 5.86 32.97 -31.65
CA SER A 239 6.37 31.68 -31.19
C SER A 239 5.81 31.27 -29.82
N VAL A 240 5.54 32.25 -28.94
CA VAL A 240 4.87 32.02 -27.66
C VAL A 240 3.43 31.58 -27.88
N GLY A 241 2.67 32.30 -28.69
CA GLY A 241 1.29 31.93 -29.03
C GLY A 241 1.21 30.55 -29.68
N GLU A 242 2.10 30.25 -30.60
CA GLU A 242 2.13 28.95 -31.26
C GLU A 242 2.52 27.80 -30.32
N SER A 243 3.46 28.05 -29.39
CA SER A 243 3.82 27.07 -28.36
C SER A 243 2.63 26.71 -27.47
N MET A 244 1.85 27.71 -27.05
CA MET A 244 0.63 27.50 -26.26
C MET A 244 -0.41 26.72 -27.06
N ARG A 245 -0.64 27.09 -28.31
CA ARG A 245 -1.66 26.47 -29.18
C ARG A 245 -1.39 24.98 -29.42
N CYS A 246 -0.14 24.60 -29.66
CA CYS A 246 0.22 23.22 -30.01
C CYS A 246 0.75 22.40 -28.82
N GLY A 247 0.97 23.00 -27.66
CA GLY A 247 1.54 22.34 -26.48
C GLY A 247 2.97 21.83 -26.70
N ARG A 248 3.73 22.46 -27.61
CA ARG A 248 5.12 22.05 -27.94
C ARG A 248 6.09 23.21 -27.81
N GLY A 249 7.39 22.88 -27.69
CA GLY A 249 8.47 23.86 -27.78
C GLY A 249 8.57 24.47 -29.18
N VAL A 250 8.04 25.68 -29.35
CA VAL A 250 8.14 26.48 -30.58
C VAL A 250 8.86 27.79 -30.29
N TYR A 251 9.90 28.05 -31.06
CA TYR A 251 10.85 29.14 -30.82
C TYR A 251 11.03 29.99 -32.07
N TRP A 252 11.78 31.07 -31.95
CA TRP A 252 12.18 31.91 -33.06
C TRP A 252 13.66 31.71 -33.43
N SER A 253 13.90 31.24 -34.65
CA SER A 253 15.24 31.17 -35.23
C SER A 253 15.59 32.49 -35.91
N ARG A 254 16.69 33.10 -35.48
CA ARG A 254 17.26 34.31 -36.11
C ARG A 254 17.57 34.15 -37.62
N LYS A 255 17.65 32.91 -38.13
CA LYS A 255 17.92 32.61 -39.54
C LYS A 255 16.71 32.04 -40.29
N ARG A 256 15.81 31.33 -39.61
CA ARG A 256 14.75 30.51 -40.24
C ARG A 256 13.32 30.94 -39.87
N GLY A 257 13.16 31.96 -39.02
CA GLY A 257 11.85 32.36 -38.49
C GLY A 257 11.32 31.33 -37.48
N LEU A 258 10.02 31.09 -37.49
CA LEU A 258 9.33 30.19 -36.57
C LEU A 258 9.90 28.76 -36.63
N TRP A 259 10.37 28.24 -35.48
CA TRP A 259 11.07 26.97 -35.36
C TRP A 259 10.37 26.03 -34.37
N ARG A 260 9.80 24.96 -34.89
CA ARG A 260 9.17 23.89 -34.10
C ARG A 260 10.19 22.80 -33.78
N LYS A 261 10.53 22.63 -32.50
CA LYS A 261 11.58 21.67 -32.11
C LYS A 261 11.12 20.22 -32.38
N GLY A 262 11.99 19.47 -33.05
CA GLY A 262 11.82 18.03 -33.31
C GLY A 262 11.09 17.68 -34.61
N ASP A 263 10.54 18.65 -35.35
CA ASP A 263 9.82 18.36 -36.61
C ASP A 263 10.70 17.69 -37.67
N THR A 264 12.02 17.92 -37.62
CA THR A 264 12.98 17.28 -38.52
C THR A 264 13.73 16.12 -37.86
N SER A 265 14.05 16.19 -36.56
CA SER A 265 14.90 15.19 -35.89
C SER A 265 14.14 14.09 -35.16
N GLY A 266 12.84 14.29 -34.89
CA GLY A 266 12.03 13.43 -34.02
C GLY A 266 12.14 13.77 -32.52
N ASP A 267 13.13 14.58 -32.10
CA ASP A 267 13.35 14.95 -30.70
C ASP A 267 12.50 16.16 -30.29
N TRP A 268 11.18 15.93 -30.21
CA TRP A 268 10.21 16.96 -29.89
C TRP A 268 10.13 17.24 -28.39
N GLN A 269 9.47 18.34 -28.05
CA GLN A 269 9.31 18.82 -26.67
C GLN A 269 7.84 19.09 -26.39
N GLN A 270 7.35 18.57 -25.27
CA GLN A 270 6.05 18.94 -24.74
C GLN A 270 6.21 20.17 -23.85
N LEU A 271 5.43 21.21 -24.09
CA LEU A 271 5.40 22.39 -23.22
C LEU A 271 4.73 22.05 -21.89
N VAL A 272 5.36 22.41 -20.78
CA VAL A 272 4.81 22.26 -19.43
C VAL A 272 4.35 23.60 -18.88
N ARG A 273 5.21 24.63 -18.90
CA ARG A 273 4.83 26.01 -18.59
C ARG A 273 5.81 27.04 -19.17
N ILE A 274 5.38 28.29 -19.21
CA ILE A 274 6.24 29.45 -19.52
C ILE A 274 6.23 30.40 -18.32
N ASP A 275 7.42 30.72 -17.81
CA ASP A 275 7.64 31.73 -16.77
C ASP A 275 8.42 32.92 -17.34
N MET A 276 8.45 34.01 -16.59
CA MET A 276 9.34 35.17 -16.81
C MET A 276 10.30 35.30 -15.62
N ASP A 277 11.46 35.94 -15.82
CA ASP A 277 12.36 36.27 -14.71
C ASP A 277 11.93 37.52 -13.95
N CYS A 278 12.74 37.97 -12.98
CA CYS A 278 12.33 38.97 -11.99
C CYS A 278 12.28 40.40 -12.52
N ASP A 279 12.99 40.71 -13.59
CA ASP A 279 12.98 41.97 -14.34
C ASP A 279 12.24 41.87 -15.68
N SER A 280 11.70 40.68 -15.99
CA SER A 280 10.77 40.43 -17.11
C SER A 280 11.40 40.63 -18.49
N ASP A 281 12.68 40.35 -18.66
CA ASP A 281 13.36 40.41 -19.97
C ASP A 281 13.71 39.04 -20.57
N CYS A 282 13.56 37.97 -19.76
CA CYS A 282 13.80 36.59 -20.18
C CYS A 282 12.57 35.70 -19.94
N LEU A 283 12.29 34.84 -20.91
CA LEU A 283 11.30 33.77 -20.78
C LEU A 283 11.97 32.46 -20.35
N ARG A 284 11.34 31.72 -19.45
CA ARG A 284 11.73 30.35 -19.09
C ARG A 284 10.68 29.36 -19.56
N PHE A 285 11.02 28.52 -20.53
CA PHE A 285 10.17 27.44 -21.01
C PHE A 285 10.51 26.15 -20.29
N VAL A 286 9.58 25.65 -19.49
CA VAL A 286 9.69 24.32 -18.86
C VAL A 286 9.09 23.29 -19.81
N VAL A 287 9.85 22.26 -20.18
CA VAL A 287 9.43 21.27 -21.18
C VAL A 287 9.76 19.83 -20.76
N ARG A 288 8.99 18.87 -21.28
CA ARG A 288 9.38 17.45 -21.29
C ARG A 288 10.03 17.11 -22.62
N GLN A 289 11.33 16.82 -22.58
CA GLN A 289 12.08 16.41 -23.76
C GLN A 289 11.76 14.96 -24.13
N GLN A 290 11.43 14.72 -25.39
CA GLN A 290 11.31 13.39 -26.00
C GLN A 290 12.46 13.17 -26.98
N GLY A 291 12.86 11.91 -27.17
CA GLY A 291 13.98 11.55 -28.05
C GLY A 291 15.37 11.69 -27.40
N LYS A 292 16.40 11.87 -28.23
CA LYS A 292 17.83 11.79 -27.84
C LYS A 292 18.34 13.00 -27.08
N GLY A 293 17.77 14.19 -27.29
CA GLY A 293 18.17 15.39 -26.56
C GLY A 293 17.77 16.72 -27.21
N PHE A 294 18.15 17.80 -26.55
CA PHE A 294 17.92 19.17 -27.02
C PHE A 294 18.84 19.55 -28.19
N CYS A 295 20.12 19.20 -28.07
CA CYS A 295 21.17 19.74 -28.93
C CYS A 295 21.22 19.02 -30.29
N HIS A 296 21.58 19.77 -31.34
CA HIS A 296 21.83 19.20 -32.67
C HIS A 296 23.03 18.25 -32.71
N LEU A 297 23.91 18.30 -31.69
CA LEU A 297 25.00 17.33 -31.48
C LEU A 297 24.53 16.01 -30.85
N GLN A 298 23.22 15.82 -30.69
CA GLN A 298 22.60 14.65 -30.05
C GLN A 298 22.98 14.45 -28.57
N THR A 299 23.25 15.55 -27.87
CA THR A 299 23.42 15.56 -26.40
C THR A 299 22.13 16.01 -25.71
N ALA A 300 21.95 15.58 -24.46
CA ALA A 300 20.78 15.92 -23.65
C ALA A 300 20.50 17.44 -23.61
N THR A 301 21.55 18.25 -23.41
CA THR A 301 21.50 19.71 -23.35
C THR A 301 22.49 20.35 -24.32
N CYS A 302 22.38 21.66 -24.54
CA CYS A 302 23.40 22.47 -25.23
C CYS A 302 24.78 22.45 -24.54
N TRP A 303 24.84 22.08 -23.26
CA TRP A 303 26.05 22.03 -22.46
C TRP A 303 26.58 20.60 -22.22
N GLY A 304 25.99 19.61 -22.89
CA GLY A 304 26.40 18.20 -22.81
C GLY A 304 25.34 17.29 -22.22
N GLU A 305 25.79 16.17 -21.64
CA GLU A 305 24.92 15.16 -21.00
C GLU A 305 24.41 15.60 -19.63
N TYR A 306 23.33 14.96 -19.17
CA TYR A 306 22.90 15.09 -17.78
C TYR A 306 24.01 14.68 -16.81
N SER A 307 24.01 15.27 -15.61
CA SER A 307 24.91 14.95 -14.50
C SER A 307 24.13 14.60 -13.23
N GLY A 308 24.83 14.09 -12.20
CA GLY A 308 24.25 13.78 -10.89
C GLY A 308 23.03 12.84 -10.94
N LEU A 309 22.01 13.16 -10.15
CA LEU A 309 20.79 12.36 -10.03
C LEU A 309 20.01 12.23 -11.35
N SER A 310 20.00 13.27 -12.19
CA SER A 310 19.35 13.19 -13.51
C SER A 310 20.00 12.15 -14.40
N LYS A 311 21.34 12.10 -14.41
CA LYS A 311 22.09 11.08 -15.16
C LYS A 311 21.80 9.69 -14.61
N LEU A 312 21.76 9.55 -13.30
CA LEU A 312 21.48 8.29 -12.62
C LEU A 312 20.08 7.76 -12.98
N GLN A 313 19.04 8.61 -12.90
CA GLN A 313 17.68 8.25 -13.33
C GLN A 313 17.65 7.71 -14.76
N LYS A 314 18.24 8.45 -15.72
CA LYS A 314 18.28 8.02 -17.13
C LYS A 314 19.04 6.70 -17.31
N THR A 315 20.11 6.51 -16.55
CA THR A 315 20.90 5.26 -16.55
C THR A 315 20.09 4.08 -16.02
N LEU A 316 19.38 4.24 -14.90
CA LEU A 316 18.54 3.21 -14.30
C LEU A 316 17.34 2.87 -15.20
N GLN A 317 16.68 3.86 -15.80
CA GLN A 317 15.60 3.65 -16.77
C GLN A 317 16.08 2.89 -18.00
N SER A 318 17.29 3.20 -18.51
CA SER A 318 17.91 2.43 -19.59
C SER A 318 18.18 0.99 -19.16
N ARG A 319 18.78 0.80 -17.98
CA ARG A 319 19.10 -0.53 -17.43
C ARG A 319 17.85 -1.37 -17.18
N LYS A 320 16.75 -0.81 -16.69
CA LYS A 320 15.46 -1.50 -16.53
C LYS A 320 14.99 -2.12 -17.85
N ARG A 321 15.21 -1.44 -18.99
CA ARG A 321 14.81 -1.93 -20.32
C ARG A 321 15.79 -2.90 -20.96
N SER A 322 17.09 -2.78 -20.66
CA SER A 322 18.15 -3.47 -21.43
C SER A 322 19.03 -4.41 -20.60
N ALA A 323 18.78 -4.58 -19.30
CA ALA A 323 19.58 -5.45 -18.46
C ALA A 323 19.42 -6.92 -18.88
N PRO A 324 20.52 -7.67 -19.11
CA PRO A 324 20.44 -9.08 -19.42
C PRO A 324 19.72 -9.87 -18.32
N GLU A 325 18.91 -10.85 -18.71
CA GLU A 325 18.23 -11.76 -17.80
C GLU A 325 19.25 -12.46 -16.87
N GLY A 326 18.94 -12.52 -15.57
CA GLY A 326 19.85 -13.08 -14.55
C GLY A 326 20.98 -12.16 -14.07
N SER A 327 21.21 -11.00 -14.69
CA SER A 327 22.24 -10.05 -14.24
C SER A 327 21.90 -9.43 -12.88
N TYR A 328 22.93 -8.99 -12.12
CA TYR A 328 22.75 -8.27 -10.85
C TYR A 328 21.81 -7.06 -11.00
N THR A 329 21.95 -6.31 -12.09
CA THR A 329 21.07 -5.18 -12.41
C THR A 329 19.62 -5.60 -12.66
N ALA A 330 19.38 -6.72 -13.36
CA ALA A 330 18.02 -7.24 -13.53
C ALA A 330 17.41 -7.69 -12.20
N ARG A 331 18.22 -8.33 -11.33
CA ARG A 331 17.80 -8.71 -9.98
C ARG A 331 17.41 -7.52 -9.13
N LEU A 332 18.12 -6.39 -9.22
CA LEU A 332 17.76 -5.17 -8.49
C LEU A 332 16.37 -4.64 -8.85
N PHE A 333 15.89 -4.85 -10.09
CA PHE A 333 14.54 -4.44 -10.48
C PHE A 333 13.45 -5.49 -10.18
N ASN A 334 13.83 -6.78 -10.09
CA ASN A 334 12.87 -7.89 -10.01
C ASN A 334 12.79 -8.56 -8.61
N ASP A 335 13.78 -8.36 -7.74
CA ASP A 335 13.82 -8.92 -6.39
C ASP A 335 13.70 -7.81 -5.34
N SER A 336 12.46 -7.55 -4.92
CA SER A 336 12.15 -6.49 -3.96
C SER A 336 12.75 -6.75 -2.57
N LYS A 337 12.96 -8.00 -2.18
CA LYS A 337 13.59 -8.33 -0.88
C LYS A 337 15.06 -7.98 -0.88
N MET A 338 15.79 -8.36 -1.95
CA MET A 338 17.21 -8.03 -2.10
C MET A 338 17.44 -6.53 -2.21
N LEU A 339 16.61 -5.82 -3.00
CA LEU A 339 16.70 -4.36 -3.08
C LEU A 339 16.43 -3.69 -1.73
N ASN A 340 15.43 -4.17 -0.98
CA ASN A 340 15.14 -3.65 0.36
C ASN A 340 16.31 -3.90 1.33
N ALA A 341 16.95 -5.07 1.26
CA ALA A 341 18.13 -5.38 2.06
C ALA A 341 19.28 -4.42 1.74
N LYS A 342 19.60 -4.19 0.46
CA LYS A 342 20.62 -3.22 0.03
C LYS A 342 20.32 -1.81 0.53
N ILE A 343 19.08 -1.34 0.42
CA ILE A 343 18.71 0.00 0.93
C ILE A 343 19.00 0.13 2.43
N MET A 344 18.69 -0.91 3.22
CA MET A 344 18.91 -0.89 4.67
C MET A 344 20.39 -1.01 5.04
N GLU A 345 21.17 -1.75 4.24
CA GLU A 345 22.64 -1.88 4.36
C GLU A 345 23.33 -0.53 4.18
N GLU A 346 23.16 0.13 3.02
CA GLU A 346 23.81 1.42 2.74
C GLU A 346 23.33 2.51 3.72
N ALA A 347 22.07 2.45 4.17
CA ALA A 347 21.54 3.39 5.16
C ALA A 347 22.17 3.19 6.55
N SER A 348 22.60 1.97 6.89
CA SER A 348 23.37 1.71 8.11
C SER A 348 24.80 2.22 7.95
N GLU A 349 25.44 1.95 6.81
CA GLU A 349 26.82 2.40 6.51
C GLU A 349 26.91 3.93 6.51
N LEU A 350 25.92 4.63 5.95
CA LEU A 350 25.82 6.09 6.05
C LEU A 350 25.75 6.60 7.49
N CYS A 351 25.07 5.89 8.39
CA CYS A 351 24.99 6.24 9.80
C CYS A 351 26.31 5.97 10.55
N GLU A 352 27.18 5.11 10.02
CA GLU A 352 28.46 4.71 10.63
C GLU A 352 29.66 5.49 10.07
N ALA A 353 29.50 6.13 8.90
CA ALA A 353 30.53 6.94 8.24
C ALA A 353 30.96 8.16 9.07
N ASN A 354 32.28 8.38 9.19
CA ASN A 354 32.84 9.42 10.07
C ASN A 354 33.62 10.50 9.32
N SER A 355 34.07 10.24 8.09
CA SER A 355 34.72 11.23 7.25
C SER A 355 33.77 11.86 6.24
N LYS A 356 34.12 13.05 5.76
CA LYS A 356 33.35 13.76 4.72
C LYS A 356 33.23 12.92 3.45
N GLU A 357 34.31 12.22 3.09
CA GLU A 357 34.41 11.40 1.89
C GLU A 357 33.55 10.14 2.01
N GLU A 358 33.59 9.44 3.16
CA GLU A 358 32.74 8.27 3.43
C GLU A 358 31.26 8.67 3.46
N ILE A 359 30.89 9.73 4.20
CA ILE A 359 29.48 10.18 4.28
C ILE A 359 28.94 10.50 2.87
N ALA A 360 29.76 11.12 2.02
CA ALA A 360 29.37 11.43 0.65
C ALA A 360 29.21 10.16 -0.22
N ALA A 361 30.07 9.15 -0.03
CA ALA A 361 29.99 7.88 -0.74
C ALA A 361 28.75 7.07 -0.32
N GLU A 362 28.58 6.83 0.98
CA GLU A 362 27.45 6.05 1.50
C GLU A 362 26.10 6.73 1.20
N ALA A 363 26.05 8.06 1.28
CA ALA A 363 24.84 8.81 0.88
C ALA A 363 24.53 8.65 -0.61
N ALA A 364 25.56 8.57 -1.48
CA ALA A 364 25.37 8.32 -2.89
C ALA A 364 24.80 6.92 -3.15
N ASP A 365 25.24 5.91 -2.40
CA ASP A 365 24.74 4.54 -2.54
C ASP A 365 23.31 4.37 -2.01
N VAL A 366 22.96 5.03 -0.89
CA VAL A 366 21.56 5.14 -0.44
C VAL A 366 20.69 5.77 -1.53
N LEU A 367 21.14 6.87 -2.13
CA LEU A 367 20.42 7.52 -3.23
C LEU A 367 20.33 6.62 -4.48
N TYR A 368 21.36 5.82 -4.76
CA TYR A 368 21.36 4.85 -5.85
C TYR A 368 20.28 3.79 -5.70
N PHE A 369 20.22 3.09 -4.55
CA PHE A 369 19.23 2.04 -4.36
C PHE A 369 17.82 2.57 -4.12
N ALA A 370 17.68 3.72 -3.45
CA ALA A 370 16.40 4.40 -3.31
C ALA A 370 15.83 4.78 -4.69
N LEU A 371 16.65 5.34 -5.58
CA LEU A 371 16.21 5.69 -6.94
C LEU A 371 16.01 4.45 -7.82
N THR A 372 16.77 3.37 -7.59
CA THR A 372 16.53 2.07 -8.25
C THR A 372 15.15 1.52 -7.90
N ARG A 373 14.74 1.60 -6.62
CA ARG A 373 13.40 1.23 -6.16
C ARG A 373 12.32 2.10 -6.78
N ALA A 374 12.55 3.41 -6.84
CA ALA A 374 11.62 4.34 -7.49
C ALA A 374 11.43 3.97 -8.96
N VAL A 375 12.51 3.79 -9.72
CA VAL A 375 12.45 3.41 -11.15
C VAL A 375 11.83 2.01 -11.35
N ALA A 376 12.05 1.05 -10.44
CA ALA A 376 11.39 -0.24 -10.48
C ALA A 376 9.85 -0.10 -10.45
N ALA A 377 9.35 0.83 -9.64
CA ALA A 377 7.93 1.15 -9.48
C ALA A 377 7.42 2.26 -10.43
N ASP A 378 8.20 2.63 -11.46
CA ASP A 378 7.86 3.71 -12.41
C ASP A 378 7.65 5.10 -11.77
N VAL A 379 8.34 5.34 -10.65
CA VAL A 379 8.40 6.64 -9.96
C VAL A 379 9.67 7.39 -10.40
N SER A 380 9.50 8.64 -10.82
CA SER A 380 10.57 9.53 -11.29
C SER A 380 11.08 10.49 -10.20
N LEU A 381 12.25 11.11 -10.41
CA LEU A 381 12.77 12.20 -9.58
C LEU A 381 11.80 13.37 -9.54
N GLU A 382 11.13 13.63 -10.67
CA GLU A 382 10.09 14.64 -10.75
C GLU A 382 8.89 14.30 -9.84
N ASP A 383 8.55 13.02 -9.66
CA ASP A 383 7.53 12.59 -8.68
C ASP A 383 8.01 12.77 -7.23
N ILE A 384 9.28 12.45 -6.96
CA ILE A 384 9.89 12.58 -5.63
C ILE A 384 9.96 14.05 -5.23
N GLU A 385 10.46 14.92 -6.10
CA GLU A 385 10.54 16.37 -5.88
C GLU A 385 9.15 16.97 -5.65
N ARG A 386 8.13 16.59 -6.44
CA ARG A 386 6.74 16.99 -6.17
C ARG A 386 6.25 16.59 -4.78
N ASN A 387 6.62 15.39 -4.31
CA ASN A 387 6.25 14.95 -2.97
C ASN A 387 6.99 15.72 -1.87
N LEU A 388 8.25 16.11 -2.11
CA LEU A 388 9.02 16.97 -1.21
C LEU A 388 8.43 18.38 -1.14
N ASP A 389 8.06 18.96 -2.29
CA ASP A 389 7.40 20.26 -2.38
C ASP A 389 6.05 20.24 -1.66
N ALA A 390 5.24 19.18 -1.85
CA ALA A 390 3.97 19.02 -1.14
C ALA A 390 4.14 18.89 0.40
N LYS A 391 5.29 18.38 0.86
CA LYS A 391 5.60 18.29 2.30
C LYS A 391 6.11 19.60 2.87
N SER A 392 6.80 20.42 2.08
CA SER A 392 7.37 21.70 2.55
C SER A 392 6.30 22.77 2.79
N ILE A 393 5.17 22.70 2.08
CA ILE A 393 4.07 23.68 2.16
C ILE A 393 3.08 23.44 3.32
N LYS A 394 3.30 22.42 4.16
CA LYS A 394 2.41 22.11 5.29
C LYS A 394 2.53 23.13 6.41
N VAL A 395 1.39 23.70 6.78
CA VAL A 395 1.17 24.57 7.94
C VAL A 395 1.31 23.76 9.24
N LYS A 396 0.68 22.57 9.30
CA LYS A 396 0.83 21.68 10.46
C LYS A 396 2.13 20.89 10.35
N ARG A 397 3.16 21.34 11.07
CA ARG A 397 4.40 20.56 11.21
C ARG A 397 4.18 19.40 12.17
N ARG A 398 4.42 18.18 11.70
CA ARG A 398 4.52 17.01 12.59
C ARG A 398 5.73 17.20 13.49
N LYS A 399 5.58 16.91 14.79
CA LYS A 399 6.71 16.85 15.72
C LYS A 399 7.68 15.80 15.20
N GLY A 400 8.85 16.24 14.72
CA GLY A 400 9.88 15.41 14.09
C GLY A 400 10.66 14.58 15.10
N ASP A 401 9.95 13.93 16.03
CA ASP A 401 10.58 13.03 16.97
C ASP A 401 10.97 11.76 16.21
N ALA A 402 12.25 11.37 16.31
CA ALA A 402 12.61 9.99 16.05
C ALA A 402 11.82 9.13 17.06
N LYS A 403 11.01 8.20 16.57
CA LYS A 403 10.14 7.36 17.42
C LYS A 403 10.51 5.89 17.24
N GLY A 404 10.49 5.16 18.35
CA GLY A 404 10.71 3.72 18.35
C GLY A 404 12.19 3.32 18.28
N PRO A 405 12.50 2.12 17.76
CA PRO A 405 13.79 1.45 17.97
C PRO A 405 15.00 2.19 17.41
N TYR A 406 14.83 3.05 16.40
CA TYR A 406 15.92 3.86 15.84
C TYR A 406 16.32 5.05 16.73
N ALA A 407 15.39 5.62 17.49
CA ALA A 407 15.71 6.69 18.44
C ALA A 407 16.52 6.18 19.64
N GLU A 408 16.16 4.99 20.12
CA GLU A 408 16.88 4.27 21.18
C GLU A 408 18.26 3.80 20.71
N LYS A 409 18.38 3.29 19.47
CA LYS A 409 19.65 2.81 18.88
C LYS A 409 20.72 3.91 18.75
N PHE A 410 20.33 5.16 18.49
CA PHE A 410 21.25 6.28 18.30
C PHE A 410 21.30 7.26 19.50
N GLY A 411 20.77 6.86 20.66
CA GLY A 411 20.87 7.65 21.89
C GLY A 411 20.12 8.98 21.88
N VAL A 412 19.11 9.14 21.02
CA VAL A 412 18.29 10.35 20.97
C VAL A 412 17.25 10.28 22.08
N ALA A 413 17.51 10.97 23.20
CA ALA A 413 16.57 11.03 24.31
C ALA A 413 15.25 11.68 23.89
N ALA A 414 14.13 11.03 24.21
CA ALA A 414 12.80 11.63 24.08
C ALA A 414 12.72 12.90 24.95
N PRO A 415 12.12 14.02 24.47
CA PRO A 415 12.01 15.23 25.28
C PRO A 415 11.18 14.97 26.54
N ALA A 416 11.67 15.42 27.69
CA ALA A 416 10.94 15.39 28.95
C ALA A 416 9.62 16.17 28.83
N THR A 417 8.49 15.48 28.87
CA THR A 417 7.18 16.14 28.99
C THR A 417 6.93 16.51 30.44
N THR A 418 7.01 17.81 30.73
CA THR A 418 6.46 18.44 31.93
C THR A 418 4.95 18.31 31.97
N ASN A 419 4.44 18.04 33.16
CA ASN A 419 3.04 17.92 33.56
C ASN A 419 2.08 18.86 32.81
N GLY A 420 1.18 18.25 32.02
CA GLY A 420 -0.04 18.84 31.49
C GLY A 420 -0.98 17.69 31.19
N GLU A 421 -2.21 17.77 31.71
CA GLU A 421 -3.21 16.70 31.80
C GLU A 421 -3.27 15.79 30.57
N LEU A 422 -3.17 14.49 30.83
CA LEU A 422 -3.42 13.43 29.85
C LEU A 422 -4.83 13.62 29.26
N PRO A 423 -4.99 13.72 27.93
CA PRO A 423 -6.28 13.49 27.33
C PRO A 423 -6.68 12.05 27.68
N ARG A 424 -7.93 11.87 28.14
CA ARG A 424 -8.48 10.57 28.50
C ARG A 424 -8.07 9.51 27.47
N LYS A 425 -7.36 8.48 27.95
CA LYS A 425 -7.12 7.24 27.22
C LYS A 425 -8.46 6.74 26.71
N GLU A 426 -8.67 6.78 25.40
CA GLU A 426 -9.64 5.91 24.77
C GLU A 426 -9.24 4.47 25.12
N GLU A 427 -10.16 3.78 25.81
CA GLU A 427 -10.04 2.38 26.11
C GLU A 427 -9.90 1.60 24.80
N VAL A 428 -8.72 1.00 24.59
CA VAL A 428 -8.54 0.01 23.53
C VAL A 428 -9.24 -1.26 23.99
N LYS A 429 -10.53 -1.36 23.68
CA LYS A 429 -11.22 -2.66 23.61
C LYS A 429 -10.68 -3.40 22.39
N GLU A 430 -10.42 -4.69 22.54
CA GLU A 430 -10.30 -5.59 21.39
C GLU A 430 -11.48 -5.29 20.47
N ALA A 431 -11.19 -4.81 19.28
CA ALA A 431 -12.23 -4.60 18.29
C ALA A 431 -12.59 -5.97 17.74
N GLU A 432 -13.47 -6.67 18.45
CA GLU A 432 -14.37 -7.62 17.80
C GLU A 432 -15.00 -6.88 16.63
N SER A 433 -14.95 -7.51 15.48
CA SER A 433 -15.66 -7.08 14.29
C SER A 433 -17.15 -7.08 14.63
N GLN A 434 -17.70 -5.91 14.95
CA GLN A 434 -19.03 -5.83 15.53
C GLN A 434 -20.06 -6.31 14.50
N PRO A 435 -20.97 -7.24 14.88
CA PRO A 435 -22.10 -7.62 14.05
C PRO A 435 -22.92 -6.38 13.70
N LYS A 436 -23.43 -6.32 12.47
CA LYS A 436 -24.32 -5.23 12.07
C LYS A 436 -25.66 -5.40 12.77
N ALA A 437 -26.18 -4.33 13.38
CA ALA A 437 -27.46 -4.38 14.08
C ALA A 437 -28.60 -4.78 13.13
N ALA A 438 -29.64 -5.45 13.63
CA ALA A 438 -30.77 -5.91 12.83
C ALA A 438 -31.46 -4.81 11.98
N SER A 439 -31.36 -3.54 12.41
CA SER A 439 -31.86 -2.35 11.71
C SER A 439 -31.01 -1.88 10.53
N ASP A 440 -29.78 -2.37 10.38
CA ASP A 440 -28.87 -2.00 9.29
C ASP A 440 -29.36 -2.62 7.95
N PRO A 441 -29.51 -1.84 6.87
CA PRO A 441 -29.86 -2.33 5.55
C PRO A 441 -28.71 -3.01 4.79
N ALA A 442 -27.46 -2.92 5.26
CA ALA A 442 -26.33 -3.52 4.57
C ALA A 442 -26.40 -5.06 4.51
N GLY A 443 -25.98 -5.63 3.38
CA GLY A 443 -26.17 -7.05 3.08
C GLY A 443 -27.61 -7.44 2.73
N LYS A 444 -28.55 -6.47 2.67
CA LYS A 444 -29.91 -6.67 2.19
C LYS A 444 -30.13 -6.05 0.81
N SER A 445 -31.01 -6.65 0.02
CA SER A 445 -31.54 -6.06 -1.23
C SER A 445 -32.49 -4.90 -0.95
N SER A 446 -32.93 -4.20 -2.01
CA SER A 446 -33.96 -3.15 -1.92
C SER A 446 -35.25 -3.61 -1.25
N ASP A 447 -35.53 -4.92 -1.32
CA ASP A 447 -36.74 -5.54 -0.79
C ASP A 447 -36.51 -6.15 0.61
N GLY A 448 -35.32 -5.95 1.20
CA GLY A 448 -34.98 -6.38 2.55
C GLY A 448 -34.49 -7.83 2.69
N LYS A 449 -34.35 -8.58 1.58
CA LYS A 449 -33.82 -9.95 1.58
C LYS A 449 -32.30 -9.95 1.76
N ILE A 450 -31.76 -10.92 2.51
CA ILE A 450 -30.30 -11.15 2.60
C ILE A 450 -29.86 -11.78 1.27
N GLN A 451 -29.05 -11.08 0.49
CA GLN A 451 -28.74 -11.48 -0.88
C GLN A 451 -27.32 -11.04 -1.27
N MET A 452 -26.59 -11.94 -1.94
CA MET A 452 -25.26 -11.66 -2.52
C MET A 452 -25.39 -10.86 -3.82
N ARG A 453 -24.36 -10.12 -4.20
CA ARG A 453 -24.36 -9.41 -5.50
C ARG A 453 -24.15 -10.41 -6.63
N ARG A 454 -25.05 -10.42 -7.62
CA ARG A 454 -25.00 -11.33 -8.77
C ARG A 454 -24.38 -10.64 -9.99
N TYR A 455 -23.46 -11.32 -10.66
CA TYR A 455 -22.86 -10.90 -11.93
C TYR A 455 -22.99 -12.02 -12.97
N VAL A 456 -23.47 -11.71 -14.18
CA VAL A 456 -23.46 -12.64 -15.31
C VAL A 456 -22.21 -12.33 -16.13
N THR A 457 -21.19 -13.20 -16.06
CA THR A 457 -19.84 -12.88 -16.56
C THR A 457 -19.82 -12.52 -18.04
N ALA A 458 -20.66 -13.18 -18.85
CA ALA A 458 -20.81 -12.88 -20.29
C ALA A 458 -21.31 -11.45 -20.60
N ASN A 459 -21.96 -10.78 -19.65
CA ASN A 459 -22.49 -9.43 -19.79
C ASN A 459 -21.59 -8.36 -19.15
N GLU A 460 -20.51 -8.78 -18.47
CA GLU A 460 -19.64 -7.91 -17.68
C GLU A 460 -18.26 -7.78 -18.32
N LYS A 461 -17.56 -6.70 -17.98
CA LYS A 461 -16.14 -6.56 -18.33
C LYS A 461 -15.30 -7.40 -17.38
N SER A 462 -14.17 -7.91 -17.87
CA SER A 462 -13.23 -8.70 -17.06
C SER A 462 -12.80 -7.95 -15.80
N GLU A 463 -12.53 -6.64 -15.89
CA GLU A 463 -12.15 -5.82 -14.75
C GLU A 463 -13.24 -5.73 -13.68
N THR A 464 -14.52 -5.75 -14.06
CA THR A 464 -15.65 -5.76 -13.12
C THR A 464 -15.70 -7.06 -12.33
N VAL A 465 -15.51 -8.20 -13.00
CA VAL A 465 -15.49 -9.52 -12.37
C VAL A 465 -14.30 -9.63 -11.41
N GLN A 466 -13.12 -9.16 -11.83
CA GLN A 466 -11.93 -9.13 -10.97
C GLN A 466 -12.11 -8.23 -9.74
N GLU A 467 -12.76 -7.08 -9.89
CA GLU A 467 -13.07 -6.20 -8.76
C GLU A 467 -14.05 -6.87 -7.78
N ALA A 468 -15.07 -7.56 -8.29
CA ALA A 468 -16.06 -8.27 -7.48
C ALA A 468 -15.45 -9.42 -6.66
N LEU A 469 -14.38 -10.04 -7.19
CA LEU A 469 -13.62 -11.09 -6.51
C LEU A 469 -12.52 -10.56 -5.58
N LYS A 470 -12.37 -9.24 -5.42
CA LYS A 470 -11.44 -8.71 -4.43
C LYS A 470 -11.90 -9.03 -3.03
N ARG A 471 -10.93 -9.45 -2.22
CA ARG A 471 -11.13 -9.73 -0.80
C ARG A 471 -11.30 -8.44 0.01
N PRO A 472 -12.07 -8.45 1.10
CA PRO A 472 -12.19 -7.32 1.99
C PRO A 472 -10.83 -6.81 2.47
N SER A 473 -10.61 -5.49 2.45
CA SER A 473 -9.35 -4.90 2.92
C SER A 473 -9.24 -5.01 4.44
N GLN A 474 -8.19 -5.64 4.95
CA GLN A 474 -7.87 -5.58 6.37
C GLN A 474 -7.49 -4.15 6.80
N ARG A 475 -7.62 -3.84 8.10
CA ARG A 475 -7.17 -2.57 8.68
C ARG A 475 -5.73 -2.28 8.27
N SER A 476 -5.36 -0.99 8.15
CA SER A 476 -4.00 -0.60 7.74
C SER A 476 -2.93 -1.37 8.53
N THR A 477 -2.12 -2.15 7.83
CA THR A 477 -1.10 -3.05 8.39
C THR A 477 -0.25 -2.36 9.47
N ASP A 478 0.11 -1.10 9.25
CA ASP A 478 0.88 -0.28 10.20
C ASP A 478 0.22 -0.15 11.59
N LYS A 479 -1.11 -0.05 11.66
CA LYS A 479 -1.84 0.05 12.95
C LYS A 479 -1.75 -1.25 13.74
N ILE A 480 -1.91 -2.40 13.07
CA ILE A 480 -1.83 -3.72 13.72
C ILE A 480 -0.40 -3.96 14.21
N MET A 481 0.60 -3.67 13.37
CA MET A 481 2.01 -3.83 13.72
C MET A 481 2.42 -2.97 14.93
N ASN A 482 1.94 -1.72 15.00
CA ASN A 482 2.18 -0.83 16.15
C ASN A 482 1.58 -1.33 17.47
N ILE A 483 0.55 -2.18 17.41
CA ILE A 483 -0.05 -2.81 18.60
C ILE A 483 0.72 -4.08 19.00
N VAL A 484 1.12 -4.89 18.01
CA VAL A 484 1.71 -6.21 18.24
C VAL A 484 3.18 -6.12 18.68
N HIS A 485 3.97 -5.21 18.10
CA HIS A 485 5.39 -5.08 18.44
C HIS A 485 5.66 -4.85 19.94
N PRO A 486 4.95 -3.93 20.64
CA PRO A 486 5.10 -3.77 22.08
C PRO A 486 4.78 -5.03 22.88
N ILE A 487 3.71 -5.76 22.52
CA ILE A 487 3.30 -7.00 23.22
C ILE A 487 4.40 -8.06 23.10
N ILE A 488 4.97 -8.23 21.91
CA ILE A 488 6.07 -9.17 21.68
C ILE A 488 7.29 -8.79 22.52
N LYS A 489 7.67 -7.51 22.51
CA LYS A 489 8.81 -6.99 23.30
C LYS A 489 8.60 -7.25 24.79
N ASP A 490 7.43 -6.91 25.31
CA ASP A 490 7.09 -7.05 26.73
C ASP A 490 7.13 -8.51 27.20
N VAL A 491 6.62 -9.46 26.41
CA VAL A 491 6.67 -10.90 26.75
C VAL A 491 8.10 -11.43 26.67
N ARG A 492 8.87 -11.00 25.67
CA ARG A 492 10.27 -11.39 25.53
C ARG A 492 11.14 -10.90 26.70
N GLU A 493 10.92 -9.69 27.18
CA GLU A 493 11.70 -9.08 28.27
C GLU A 493 11.18 -9.45 29.66
N GLY A 494 9.87 -9.65 29.81
CA GLY A 494 9.21 -9.84 31.10
C GLY A 494 8.62 -11.24 31.35
N GLY A 495 8.80 -12.19 30.42
CA GLY A 495 8.49 -13.60 30.61
C GLY A 495 7.05 -13.89 31.06
N ASP A 496 6.90 -14.85 31.96
CA ASP A 496 5.62 -15.30 32.52
C ASP A 496 4.82 -14.15 33.16
N LYS A 497 5.51 -13.19 33.77
CA LYS A 497 4.87 -12.03 34.40
C LYS A 497 4.14 -11.16 33.38
N SER A 498 4.80 -10.84 32.27
CA SER A 498 4.19 -10.08 31.18
C SER A 498 3.05 -10.87 30.55
N LEU A 499 3.24 -12.16 30.32
CA LEU A 499 2.21 -13.05 29.77
C LEU A 499 0.95 -13.07 30.64
N LEU A 500 1.09 -13.28 31.96
CA LEU A 500 -0.02 -13.20 32.92
C LEU A 500 -0.68 -11.82 32.93
N SER A 501 0.10 -10.74 32.87
CA SER A 501 -0.45 -9.38 32.86
C SER A 501 -1.34 -9.15 31.63
N TYR A 502 -0.98 -9.70 30.47
CA TYR A 502 -1.82 -9.64 29.27
C TYR A 502 -3.04 -10.54 29.40
N THR A 503 -2.89 -11.75 29.95
CA THR A 503 -4.02 -12.67 30.19
C THR A 503 -5.05 -12.07 31.15
N HIS A 504 -4.60 -11.40 32.21
CA HIS A 504 -5.48 -10.69 33.15
C HIS A 504 -6.22 -9.53 32.49
N LYS A 505 -5.58 -8.89 31.51
CA LYS A 505 -6.12 -7.71 30.83
C LYS A 505 -7.15 -8.08 29.78
N PHE A 506 -6.85 -9.05 28.91
CA PHE A 506 -7.67 -9.37 27.75
C PHE A 506 -8.72 -10.44 28.09
N GLU A 507 -8.30 -11.57 28.66
CA GLU A 507 -9.20 -12.67 29.03
C GLU A 507 -9.88 -12.47 30.39
N LYS A 508 -9.51 -11.43 31.15
CA LYS A 508 -10.06 -11.09 32.48
C LYS A 508 -9.83 -12.16 33.55
N ALA A 509 -8.91 -13.09 33.32
CA ALA A 509 -8.59 -14.21 34.20
C ALA A 509 -7.71 -13.81 35.40
N THR A 510 -8.13 -12.83 36.21
CA THR A 510 -7.30 -12.22 37.26
C THR A 510 -6.92 -13.15 38.42
N SER A 511 -7.63 -14.28 38.58
CA SER A 511 -7.31 -15.34 39.54
C SER A 511 -6.13 -16.23 39.11
N LEU A 512 -5.76 -16.18 37.83
CA LEU A 512 -4.74 -17.06 37.26
C LEU A 512 -3.34 -16.65 37.72
N SER A 513 -2.62 -17.58 38.36
CA SER A 513 -1.29 -17.33 38.94
C SER A 513 -0.13 -17.95 38.15
N SER A 514 -0.42 -18.83 37.21
CA SER A 514 0.54 -19.44 36.28
C SER A 514 0.00 -19.29 34.85
N PRO A 515 0.79 -18.83 33.87
CA PRO A 515 0.32 -18.73 32.50
C PRO A 515 0.38 -20.08 31.76
N VAL A 516 0.80 -21.15 32.43
CA VAL A 516 0.99 -22.48 31.83
C VAL A 516 0.40 -23.58 32.71
N LEU A 517 -0.28 -24.52 32.08
CA LEU A 517 -0.73 -25.79 32.64
C LEU A 517 0.16 -26.91 32.06
N LYS A 518 0.90 -27.62 32.91
CA LYS A 518 1.84 -28.67 32.48
C LYS A 518 1.25 -30.08 32.64
N ALA A 519 1.67 -31.00 31.78
CA ALA A 519 1.36 -32.42 31.93
C ALA A 519 2.08 -33.02 33.17
N PRO A 520 1.54 -34.09 33.80
CA PRO A 520 0.28 -34.76 33.46
C PRO A 520 -0.95 -33.91 33.81
N PHE A 521 -1.91 -33.83 32.89
CA PHE A 521 -3.13 -33.04 33.08
C PHE A 521 -4.08 -33.73 34.08
N PRO A 522 -4.59 -33.01 35.10
CA PRO A 522 -5.51 -33.59 36.08
C PRO A 522 -6.82 -34.10 35.46
N ALA A 523 -7.28 -35.29 35.87
CA ALA A 523 -8.50 -35.91 35.35
C ALA A 523 -9.77 -35.07 35.60
N ASN A 524 -9.81 -34.29 36.69
CA ASN A 524 -10.93 -33.39 36.99
C ASN A 524 -11.06 -32.23 35.99
N LEU A 525 -10.00 -31.90 35.23
CA LEU A 525 -10.02 -30.90 34.17
C LEU A 525 -10.46 -31.48 32.82
N MET A 526 -10.71 -32.79 32.74
CA MET A 526 -11.10 -33.50 31.50
C MET A 526 -12.48 -34.15 31.62
N GLN A 527 -13.34 -33.59 32.50
CA GLN A 527 -14.71 -34.09 32.68
C GLN A 527 -15.60 -33.62 31.53
N LEU A 528 -16.04 -34.56 30.70
CA LEU A 528 -16.85 -34.33 29.50
C LEU A 528 -18.03 -35.30 29.46
N PRO A 529 -19.16 -34.92 28.84
CA PRO A 529 -20.20 -35.88 28.49
C PRO A 529 -19.65 -37.00 27.60
N GLN A 530 -20.14 -38.23 27.79
CA GLN A 530 -19.68 -39.40 27.06
C GLN A 530 -19.84 -39.25 25.54
N GLU A 531 -20.94 -38.65 25.09
CA GLU A 531 -21.18 -38.34 23.67
C GLU A 531 -20.13 -37.39 23.07
N THR A 532 -19.64 -36.42 23.85
CA THR A 532 -18.58 -35.49 23.41
C THR A 532 -17.23 -36.21 23.31
N ILE A 533 -16.92 -37.10 24.26
CA ILE A 533 -15.73 -37.94 24.21
C ILE A 533 -15.75 -38.81 22.95
N GLU A 534 -16.88 -39.48 22.69
CA GLU A 534 -17.04 -40.32 21.50
C GLU A 534 -16.86 -39.53 20.20
N ALA A 535 -17.44 -38.32 20.10
CA ALA A 535 -17.28 -37.45 18.93
C ALA A 535 -15.83 -36.99 18.71
N ILE A 536 -15.13 -36.61 19.79
CA ILE A 536 -13.70 -36.26 19.75
C ILE A 536 -12.87 -37.47 19.30
N ASP A 537 -13.19 -38.65 19.80
CA ASP A 537 -12.44 -39.88 19.54
C ASP A 537 -12.59 -40.37 18.10
N VAL A 538 -13.81 -40.31 17.55
CA VAL A 538 -14.05 -40.59 16.13
C VAL A 538 -13.25 -39.63 15.25
N SER A 539 -13.33 -38.33 15.55
CA SER A 539 -12.63 -37.29 14.78
C SER A 539 -11.11 -37.44 14.88
N PHE A 540 -10.59 -37.70 16.08
CA PHE A 540 -9.18 -37.99 16.32
C PHE A 540 -8.70 -39.17 15.45
N GLU A 541 -9.44 -40.28 15.42
CA GLU A 541 -9.03 -41.46 14.67
C GLU A 541 -9.05 -41.23 13.16
N ASN A 542 -10.06 -40.52 12.63
CA ASN A 542 -10.11 -40.16 11.22
C ASN A 542 -8.95 -39.23 10.81
N ILE A 543 -8.67 -38.20 11.60
CA ILE A 543 -7.55 -37.27 11.38
C ILE A 543 -6.21 -38.03 11.46
N ARG A 544 -6.05 -38.89 12.48
CA ARG A 544 -4.85 -39.72 12.66
C ARG A 544 -4.63 -40.62 11.46
N LYS A 545 -5.68 -41.31 10.99
CA LYS A 545 -5.62 -42.23 9.86
C LYS A 545 -5.20 -41.50 8.58
N PHE A 546 -5.81 -40.35 8.28
CA PHE A 546 -5.48 -39.57 7.09
C PHE A 546 -4.04 -39.03 7.13
N HIS A 547 -3.62 -38.42 8.24
CA HIS A 547 -2.28 -37.86 8.35
C HIS A 547 -1.19 -38.93 8.46
N ALA A 548 -1.46 -40.09 9.06
CA ALA A 548 -0.51 -41.21 9.07
C ALA A 548 -0.28 -41.80 7.68
N ALA A 549 -1.31 -41.79 6.81
CA ALA A 549 -1.19 -42.24 5.42
C ALA A 549 -0.29 -41.34 4.55
N GLN A 550 0.02 -40.11 5.00
CA GLN A 550 0.91 -39.18 4.28
C GLN A 550 2.41 -39.49 4.52
N ARG A 551 2.73 -40.47 5.37
CA ARG A 551 4.11 -40.81 5.72
C ARG A 551 4.80 -41.48 4.53
N GLU A 552 6.00 -41.04 4.20
CA GLU A 552 6.87 -41.73 3.25
C GLU A 552 7.25 -43.12 3.81
N GLU A 553 6.86 -44.21 3.13
CA GLU A 553 7.16 -45.58 3.60
C GLU A 553 8.66 -45.90 3.58
N LYS A 554 9.40 -45.32 2.62
CA LYS A 554 10.84 -45.49 2.45
C LYS A 554 11.49 -44.15 2.13
N SER A 555 12.72 -43.96 2.61
CA SER A 555 13.55 -42.84 2.16
C SER A 555 13.82 -42.94 0.66
N LEU A 556 13.88 -41.79 -0.01
CA LEU A 556 14.32 -41.72 -1.39
C LEU A 556 15.81 -42.04 -1.42
N GLU A 557 16.22 -43.00 -2.25
CA GLU A 557 17.61 -43.31 -2.54
C GLU A 557 17.79 -43.43 -4.05
N VAL A 558 18.76 -42.70 -4.60
CA VAL A 558 19.04 -42.65 -6.03
C VAL A 558 20.55 -42.72 -6.24
N GLU A 559 21.01 -43.74 -6.96
CA GLU A 559 22.34 -43.75 -7.53
C GLU A 559 22.36 -42.87 -8.78
N THR A 560 22.95 -41.68 -8.65
CA THR A 560 22.96 -40.66 -9.72
C THR A 560 24.00 -40.97 -10.80
N MET A 561 25.05 -41.70 -10.41
CA MET A 561 26.04 -42.32 -11.28
C MET A 561 26.73 -43.45 -10.50
N PRO A 562 27.40 -44.41 -11.17
CA PRO A 562 28.05 -45.52 -10.49
C PRO A 562 28.94 -45.07 -9.32
N GLY A 563 28.62 -45.56 -8.12
CA GLY A 563 29.32 -45.24 -6.89
C GLY A 563 28.91 -43.94 -6.19
N VAL A 564 27.89 -43.20 -6.68
CA VAL A 564 27.40 -41.94 -6.09
C VAL A 564 25.91 -42.06 -5.75
N VAL A 565 25.62 -42.35 -4.49
CA VAL A 565 24.26 -42.52 -3.97
C VAL A 565 23.82 -41.26 -3.22
N CYS A 566 22.71 -40.66 -3.63
CA CYS A 566 22.06 -39.55 -2.95
C CYS A 566 20.78 -40.06 -2.28
N SER A 567 20.51 -39.61 -1.06
CA SER A 567 19.27 -39.96 -0.34
C SER A 567 18.54 -38.72 0.19
N ARG A 568 17.24 -38.88 0.46
CA ARG A 568 16.40 -37.91 1.18
C ARG A 568 15.53 -38.65 2.21
N PHE A 569 15.59 -38.23 3.46
CA PHE A 569 14.82 -38.85 4.55
C PHE A 569 14.17 -37.80 5.47
N ALA A 570 12.97 -38.10 5.97
CA ALA A 570 12.21 -37.21 6.84
C ALA A 570 12.65 -37.29 8.32
N ARG A 571 12.64 -36.15 9.01
CA ARG A 571 12.77 -36.04 10.47
C ARG A 571 11.75 -35.06 11.03
N PRO A 572 11.11 -35.33 12.18
CA PRO A 572 10.20 -34.37 12.79
C PRO A 572 10.91 -33.09 13.19
N ILE A 573 10.17 -31.99 13.17
CA ILE A 573 10.51 -30.79 13.93
C ILE A 573 10.41 -31.15 15.41
N GLU A 574 11.42 -30.80 16.19
CA GLU A 574 11.53 -31.34 17.55
C GLU A 574 10.49 -30.74 18.50
N ARG A 575 10.26 -29.43 18.40
CA ARG A 575 9.37 -28.67 19.28
C ARG A 575 8.41 -27.83 18.45
N VAL A 576 7.11 -28.02 18.64
CA VAL A 576 6.07 -27.27 17.92
C VAL A 576 5.09 -26.61 18.87
N GLY A 577 4.70 -25.39 18.53
CA GLY A 577 3.70 -24.61 19.22
C GLY A 577 2.41 -24.57 18.41
N LEU A 578 1.27 -24.86 19.03
CA LEU A 578 -0.02 -24.99 18.37
C LEU A 578 -0.96 -23.95 18.96
N TYR A 579 -1.24 -22.89 18.22
CA TYR A 579 -2.18 -21.86 18.64
C TYR A 579 -3.61 -22.29 18.30
N VAL A 580 -4.45 -22.39 19.34
CA VAL A 580 -5.86 -22.77 19.25
C VAL A 580 -6.70 -21.55 19.67
N PRO A 581 -7.42 -20.91 18.74
CA PRO A 581 -8.26 -19.76 19.07
C PRO A 581 -9.34 -20.11 20.11
N GLY A 582 -9.81 -19.08 20.83
CA GLY A 582 -10.91 -19.21 21.79
C GLY A 582 -11.65 -17.89 21.97
N GLY A 583 -12.32 -17.70 23.11
CA GLY A 583 -13.16 -16.53 23.39
C GLY A 583 -14.64 -16.93 23.50
N THR A 584 -15.45 -16.52 22.53
CA THR A 584 -16.90 -16.80 22.49
C THR A 584 -17.26 -18.22 22.04
N ALA A 585 -16.31 -18.96 21.46
CA ALA A 585 -16.47 -20.35 21.04
C ALA A 585 -15.31 -21.23 21.52
N VAL A 586 -15.60 -22.52 21.70
CA VAL A 586 -14.62 -23.56 22.07
C VAL A 586 -14.28 -24.35 20.81
N LEU A 587 -12.99 -24.44 20.45
CA LEU A 587 -12.53 -25.03 19.18
C LEU A 587 -11.65 -26.29 19.41
N PRO A 588 -12.23 -27.41 19.90
CA PRO A 588 -11.47 -28.65 20.05
C PRO A 588 -11.07 -29.26 18.71
N SER A 589 -11.80 -28.95 17.63
CA SER A 589 -11.44 -29.33 16.26
C SER A 589 -10.06 -28.80 15.88
N THR A 590 -9.76 -27.51 16.10
CA THR A 590 -8.44 -26.95 15.81
C THR A 590 -7.33 -27.58 16.66
N ALA A 591 -7.61 -27.88 17.93
CA ALA A 591 -6.66 -28.62 18.77
C ALA A 591 -6.35 -30.02 18.20
N LEU A 592 -7.35 -30.73 17.65
CA LEU A 592 -7.15 -32.02 16.98
C LEU A 592 -6.37 -31.86 15.66
N MET A 593 -6.79 -30.92 14.81
CA MET A 593 -6.21 -30.68 13.49
C MET A 593 -4.74 -30.25 13.55
N LEU A 594 -4.32 -29.63 14.65
CA LEU A 594 -2.92 -29.29 14.89
C LEU A 594 -2.18 -30.39 15.67
N GLY A 595 -2.76 -30.90 16.75
CA GLY A 595 -2.08 -31.82 17.66
C GLY A 595 -1.90 -33.22 17.10
N VAL A 596 -2.88 -33.76 16.40
CA VAL A 596 -2.82 -35.11 15.84
C VAL A 596 -1.69 -35.27 14.81
N PRO A 597 -1.54 -34.40 13.79
CA PRO A 597 -0.40 -34.53 12.86
C PRO A 597 0.95 -34.30 13.53
N ALA A 598 1.06 -33.44 14.56
CA ALA A 598 2.28 -33.28 15.34
C ALA A 598 2.68 -34.59 16.06
N MET A 599 1.70 -35.25 16.68
CA MET A 599 1.86 -36.56 17.32
C MET A 599 2.26 -37.63 16.30
N VAL A 600 1.58 -37.69 15.14
CA VAL A 600 1.86 -38.66 14.06
C VAL A 600 3.27 -38.45 13.48
N ALA A 601 3.73 -37.21 13.33
CA ALA A 601 5.09 -36.89 12.88
C ALA A 601 6.15 -37.34 13.89
N GLY A 602 5.79 -37.41 15.17
CA GLY A 602 6.71 -37.72 16.27
C GLY A 602 7.46 -36.49 16.79
N CYS A 603 6.83 -35.32 16.79
CA CYS A 603 7.35 -34.14 17.48
C CYS A 603 7.53 -34.46 18.97
N LYS A 604 8.68 -34.12 19.57
CA LYS A 604 8.99 -34.49 20.96
C LYS A 604 8.30 -33.59 21.98
N THR A 605 8.24 -32.29 21.68
CA THR A 605 7.57 -31.29 22.50
C THR A 605 6.43 -30.70 21.69
N ILE A 606 5.22 -30.82 22.23
CA ILE A 606 4.01 -30.21 21.70
C ILE A 606 3.49 -29.25 22.77
N VAL A 607 3.48 -27.95 22.45
CA VAL A 607 2.95 -26.89 23.31
C VAL A 607 1.67 -26.37 22.67
N LEU A 608 0.53 -26.49 23.35
CA LEU A 608 -0.71 -25.83 22.91
C LEU A 608 -0.78 -24.44 23.53
N ALA A 609 -1.38 -23.48 22.83
CA ALA A 609 -1.78 -22.20 23.39
C ALA A 609 -3.27 -22.00 23.16
N SER A 610 -4.02 -21.65 24.20
CA SER A 610 -5.44 -21.35 24.12
C SER A 610 -5.83 -20.36 25.21
N PRO A 611 -6.63 -19.31 24.91
CA PRO A 611 -7.04 -18.34 25.90
C PRO A 611 -7.91 -19.00 26.99
N PRO A 612 -7.66 -18.74 28.29
CA PRO A 612 -8.52 -19.24 29.35
C PRO A 612 -9.84 -18.48 29.38
N ARG A 613 -10.82 -19.07 30.07
CA ARG A 613 -12.02 -18.36 30.50
C ARG A 613 -11.67 -17.30 31.54
N SER A 614 -12.59 -16.37 31.78
CA SER A 614 -12.41 -15.29 32.77
C SER A 614 -12.21 -15.76 34.21
N ASP A 615 -12.53 -17.02 34.53
CA ASP A 615 -12.24 -17.63 35.82
C ASP A 615 -10.83 -18.27 35.90
N GLY A 616 -10.07 -18.23 34.81
CA GLY A 616 -8.75 -18.83 34.65
C GLY A 616 -8.74 -20.28 34.18
N SER A 617 -9.91 -20.90 33.95
CA SER A 617 -9.99 -22.29 33.50
C SER A 617 -9.81 -22.42 31.97
N ILE A 618 -9.16 -23.51 31.53
CA ILE A 618 -9.21 -23.98 30.14
C ILE A 618 -10.35 -24.99 30.02
N THR A 619 -11.01 -25.02 28.86
CA THR A 619 -12.17 -25.90 28.68
C THR A 619 -11.77 -27.38 28.70
N PRO A 620 -12.63 -28.28 29.24
CA PRO A 620 -12.26 -29.69 29.34
C PRO A 620 -11.98 -30.37 28.00
N GLU A 621 -12.61 -29.90 26.91
CA GLU A 621 -12.39 -30.42 25.55
C GLU A 621 -10.94 -30.18 25.10
N ILE A 622 -10.41 -28.96 25.34
CA ILE A 622 -9.03 -28.61 24.98
C ILE A 622 -8.04 -29.40 25.83
N VAL A 623 -8.29 -29.54 27.14
CA VAL A 623 -7.42 -30.33 28.03
C VAL A 623 -7.44 -31.81 27.63
N TYR A 624 -8.61 -32.36 27.29
CA TYR A 624 -8.75 -33.74 26.85
C TYR A 624 -7.99 -34.00 25.53
N VAL A 625 -8.11 -33.10 24.55
CA VAL A 625 -7.35 -33.20 23.30
C VAL A 625 -5.85 -33.07 23.56
N ALA A 626 -5.41 -32.09 24.36
CA ALA A 626 -4.01 -31.90 24.74
C ALA A 626 -3.42 -33.17 25.38
N HIS A 627 -4.19 -33.83 26.26
CA HIS A 627 -3.81 -35.11 26.83
C HIS A 627 -3.66 -36.21 25.76
N LYS A 628 -4.66 -36.33 24.87
CA LYS A 628 -4.71 -37.36 23.83
C LYS A 628 -3.56 -37.27 22.81
N VAL A 629 -3.14 -36.05 22.48
CA VAL A 629 -2.02 -35.79 21.54
C VAL A 629 -0.65 -35.81 22.22
N GLY A 630 -0.60 -35.98 23.56
CA GLY A 630 0.65 -36.01 24.32
C GLY A 630 1.32 -34.65 24.47
N ALA A 631 0.55 -33.57 24.59
CA ALA A 631 1.08 -32.23 24.79
C ALA A 631 1.87 -32.12 26.10
N GLU A 632 3.01 -31.42 26.06
CA GLU A 632 3.83 -31.11 27.24
C GLU A 632 3.13 -30.12 28.15
N SER A 633 2.49 -29.11 27.56
CA SER A 633 1.85 -28.03 28.27
C SER A 633 0.80 -27.28 27.43
N ILE A 634 -0.08 -26.58 28.13
CA ILE A 634 -1.04 -25.61 27.58
C ILE A 634 -0.66 -24.22 28.10
N VAL A 635 -0.30 -23.30 27.20
CA VAL A 635 -0.17 -21.87 27.46
C VAL A 635 -1.57 -21.28 27.56
N MET A 636 -1.90 -20.77 28.74
CA MET A 636 -3.21 -20.20 29.07
C MET A 636 -3.22 -18.71 28.70
N ALA A 637 -3.09 -18.43 27.41
CA ALA A 637 -3.15 -17.09 26.84
C ALA A 637 -3.58 -17.15 25.36
N GLY A 638 -4.28 -16.13 24.87
CA GLY A 638 -4.54 -15.92 23.45
C GLY A 638 -3.59 -14.89 22.82
N GLY A 639 -3.92 -14.46 21.59
CA GLY A 639 -3.36 -13.27 20.96
C GLY A 639 -1.86 -13.31 20.66
N ALA A 640 -1.29 -12.12 20.46
CA ALA A 640 0.13 -11.93 20.14
C ALA A 640 1.06 -12.38 21.28
N GLN A 641 0.60 -12.26 22.53
CA GLN A 641 1.35 -12.64 23.72
C GLN A 641 1.62 -14.14 23.78
N ALA A 642 0.65 -14.98 23.40
CA ALA A 642 0.83 -16.43 23.35
C ALA A 642 1.83 -16.85 22.25
N VAL A 643 1.75 -16.20 21.08
CA VAL A 643 2.70 -16.42 19.98
C VAL A 643 4.12 -16.05 20.42
N ALA A 644 4.29 -14.89 21.08
CA ALA A 644 5.57 -14.46 21.61
C ALA A 644 6.13 -15.46 22.65
N ALA A 645 5.30 -15.92 23.58
CA ALA A 645 5.71 -16.88 24.60
C ALA A 645 6.23 -18.19 24.01
N MET A 646 5.57 -18.73 22.98
CA MET A 646 6.04 -19.93 22.29
C MET A 646 7.31 -19.66 21.45
N ALA A 647 7.41 -18.49 20.81
CA ALA A 647 8.52 -18.14 19.93
C ALA A 647 9.84 -17.95 20.68
N TYR A 648 9.80 -17.22 21.80
CA TYR A 648 11.00 -16.86 22.58
C TYR A 648 11.22 -17.79 23.79
N GLY A 649 10.16 -18.48 24.24
CA GLY A 649 10.15 -19.16 25.53
C GLY A 649 10.01 -18.18 26.69
N THR A 650 9.56 -18.69 27.84
CA THR A 650 9.52 -17.98 29.13
C THR A 650 10.02 -18.92 30.24
N GLU A 651 9.91 -18.51 31.50
CA GLU A 651 10.22 -19.38 32.64
C GLU A 651 9.31 -20.62 32.66
N GLY A 652 8.04 -20.45 32.29
CA GLY A 652 7.03 -21.51 32.28
C GLY A 652 6.84 -22.19 30.93
N VAL A 653 7.02 -21.46 29.81
CA VAL A 653 6.69 -21.89 28.45
C VAL A 653 7.94 -22.31 27.67
N SER A 654 7.95 -23.54 27.17
CA SER A 654 9.02 -24.06 26.32
C SER A 654 9.07 -23.33 24.97
N LYS A 655 10.25 -22.82 24.59
CA LYS A 655 10.50 -22.27 23.23
C LYS A 655 10.32 -23.36 22.18
N VAL A 656 9.59 -23.06 21.12
CA VAL A 656 9.34 -23.98 19.99
C VAL A 656 10.13 -23.59 18.73
N ASP A 657 10.23 -24.51 17.78
CA ASP A 657 10.95 -24.30 16.51
C ASP A 657 10.01 -24.00 15.34
N LYS A 658 8.72 -24.31 15.48
CA LYS A 658 7.67 -23.90 14.54
C LYS A 658 6.34 -23.65 15.26
N ILE A 659 5.66 -22.56 14.92
CA ILE A 659 4.31 -22.23 15.42
C ILE A 659 3.29 -22.46 14.31
N LEU A 660 2.23 -23.20 14.62
CA LEU A 660 1.14 -23.52 13.72
C LEU A 660 -0.20 -23.12 14.31
N GLY A 661 -1.19 -22.91 13.45
CA GLY A 661 -2.56 -22.64 13.83
C GLY A 661 -3.08 -21.30 13.34
N PRO A 662 -4.38 -21.23 13.04
CA PRO A 662 -5.03 -20.01 12.57
C PRO A 662 -5.17 -19.00 13.72
N GLY A 663 -5.49 -17.75 13.39
CA GLY A 663 -5.83 -16.76 14.38
C GLY A 663 -6.27 -15.45 13.76
N ASN A 664 -6.76 -14.54 14.59
CA ASN A 664 -7.14 -13.22 14.13
C ASN A 664 -5.92 -12.43 13.60
N GLN A 665 -6.19 -11.24 13.05
CA GLN A 665 -5.16 -10.36 12.48
C GLN A 665 -3.96 -10.07 13.40
N PHE A 666 -4.14 -10.06 14.74
CA PHE A 666 -3.05 -9.84 15.70
C PHE A 666 -2.17 -11.08 15.86
N VAL A 667 -2.77 -12.27 15.90
CA VAL A 667 -2.06 -13.55 15.93
C VAL A 667 -1.28 -13.75 14.64
N THR A 668 -1.89 -13.49 13.48
CA THR A 668 -1.20 -13.56 12.18
C THR A 668 -0.03 -12.58 12.12
N ALA A 669 -0.24 -11.33 12.52
CA ALA A 669 0.84 -10.35 12.55
C ALA A 669 1.97 -10.79 13.49
N ALA A 670 1.65 -11.30 14.68
CA ALA A 670 2.65 -11.81 15.61
C ALA A 670 3.45 -12.98 15.03
N LYS A 671 2.78 -13.95 14.40
CA LYS A 671 3.40 -15.09 13.70
C LYS A 671 4.37 -14.59 12.62
N MET A 672 3.94 -13.63 11.79
CA MET A 672 4.78 -13.06 10.74
C MET A 672 6.00 -12.30 11.30
N ILE A 673 5.85 -11.59 12.42
CA ILE A 673 6.97 -10.87 13.07
C ILE A 673 7.99 -11.87 13.61
N VAL A 674 7.55 -12.85 14.42
CA VAL A 674 8.49 -13.80 15.04
C VAL A 674 9.18 -14.70 14.02
N ALA A 675 8.51 -15.01 12.90
CA ALA A 675 9.11 -15.78 11.80
C ALA A 675 10.26 -15.04 11.09
N ASN A 676 10.25 -13.70 11.11
CA ASN A 676 11.30 -12.86 10.53
C ASN A 676 12.36 -12.43 11.56
N ASP A 677 12.17 -12.74 12.84
CA ASP A 677 13.16 -12.45 13.89
C ASP A 677 14.17 -13.61 13.99
N THR A 678 15.39 -13.39 13.49
CA THR A 678 16.48 -14.37 13.53
C THR A 678 16.90 -14.74 14.95
N SER A 679 16.58 -13.92 15.96
CA SER A 679 16.84 -14.24 17.36
C SER A 679 15.78 -15.14 17.99
N ALA A 680 14.55 -15.15 17.46
CA ALA A 680 13.54 -16.14 17.81
C ALA A 680 13.87 -17.51 17.18
N ASN A 681 14.36 -17.48 15.93
CA ASN A 681 14.68 -18.68 15.14
C ASN A 681 13.52 -19.69 15.20
N VAL A 682 12.34 -19.22 14.83
CA VAL A 682 11.08 -19.98 14.81
C VAL A 682 10.46 -19.85 13.43
N ALA A 683 9.98 -20.95 12.87
CA ALA A 683 9.19 -20.92 11.64
C ALA A 683 7.69 -20.78 11.97
N ILE A 684 6.89 -20.49 10.94
CA ILE A 684 5.43 -20.63 11.01
C ILE A 684 4.95 -21.57 9.92
N ASP A 685 3.73 -22.08 10.06
CA ASP A 685 3.02 -22.81 8.99
C ASP A 685 2.72 -21.91 7.78
N MET A 686 1.87 -20.90 7.97
CA MET A 686 1.37 -20.03 6.93
C MET A 686 0.78 -18.73 7.53
N PRO A 687 0.70 -17.64 6.74
CA PRO A 687 -0.15 -16.50 7.07
C PRO A 687 -1.63 -16.89 7.00
N ALA A 688 -2.46 -16.27 7.85
CA ALA A 688 -3.91 -16.43 7.84
C ALA A 688 -4.61 -15.06 7.77
N GLY A 689 -5.53 -14.91 6.82
CA GLY A 689 -6.56 -13.87 6.74
C GLY A 689 -7.96 -14.40 7.15
N PRO A 690 -9.03 -13.64 6.86
CA PRO A 690 -10.41 -14.06 7.13
C PRO A 690 -10.75 -15.36 6.39
N SER A 691 -11.69 -16.12 6.93
CA SER A 691 -12.12 -17.40 6.38
C SER A 691 -12.94 -17.21 5.09
N GLU A 692 -12.76 -18.12 4.12
CA GLU A 692 -13.33 -18.01 2.78
C GLU A 692 -13.90 -19.34 2.28
N VAL A 693 -15.02 -19.33 1.56
CA VAL A 693 -15.51 -20.50 0.81
C VAL A 693 -15.95 -20.09 -0.59
N LEU A 694 -15.62 -20.93 -1.56
CA LEU A 694 -16.10 -20.82 -2.94
C LEU A 694 -16.86 -22.09 -3.31
N VAL A 695 -18.14 -21.96 -3.69
CA VAL A 695 -18.96 -23.06 -4.18
C VAL A 695 -19.12 -22.93 -5.69
N ILE A 696 -18.73 -23.97 -6.44
CA ILE A 696 -19.06 -24.11 -7.86
C ILE A 696 -20.23 -25.09 -7.98
N CYS A 697 -21.32 -24.65 -8.59
CA CYS A 697 -22.54 -25.44 -8.73
C CYS A 697 -23.12 -25.42 -10.14
N ASP A 698 -23.86 -26.46 -10.48
CA ASP A 698 -24.62 -26.55 -11.74
C ASP A 698 -26.10 -26.92 -11.47
N LYS A 699 -26.88 -27.12 -12.52
CA LYS A 699 -28.30 -27.49 -12.45
C LYS A 699 -28.61 -28.80 -11.69
N SER A 700 -27.61 -29.66 -11.46
CA SER A 700 -27.76 -30.90 -10.68
C SER A 700 -27.66 -30.67 -9.17
N SER A 701 -27.15 -29.50 -8.76
CA SER A 701 -27.01 -29.13 -7.35
C SER A 701 -28.37 -28.95 -6.67
N ASN A 702 -28.40 -29.20 -5.36
CA ASN A 702 -29.54 -28.86 -4.53
C ASN A 702 -29.36 -27.42 -4.02
N PRO A 703 -30.27 -26.48 -4.34
CA PRO A 703 -30.15 -25.09 -3.92
C PRO A 703 -30.01 -24.90 -2.41
N ALA A 704 -30.69 -25.74 -1.62
CA ALA A 704 -30.62 -25.68 -0.17
C ALA A 704 -29.24 -26.07 0.38
N PHE A 705 -28.54 -26.99 -0.30
CA PHE A 705 -27.19 -27.42 0.11
C PHE A 705 -26.14 -26.38 -0.25
N VAL A 706 -26.21 -25.81 -1.45
CA VAL A 706 -25.34 -24.68 -1.84
C VAL A 706 -25.49 -23.53 -0.85
N ALA A 707 -26.74 -23.17 -0.52
CA ALA A 707 -27.03 -22.13 0.45
C ALA A 707 -26.48 -22.45 1.85
N SER A 708 -26.64 -23.69 2.33
CA SER A 708 -26.14 -24.07 3.66
C SER A 708 -24.62 -24.03 3.74
N ASP A 709 -23.92 -24.45 2.69
CA ASP A 709 -22.45 -24.39 2.64
C ASP A 709 -21.95 -22.94 2.67
N LEU A 710 -22.53 -22.05 1.84
CA LEU A 710 -22.22 -20.62 1.87
C LEU A 710 -22.47 -20.02 3.26
N LEU A 711 -23.56 -20.40 3.92
CA LEU A 711 -23.89 -19.88 5.25
C LEU A 711 -22.98 -20.43 6.35
N SER A 712 -22.51 -21.68 6.23
CA SER A 712 -21.61 -22.29 7.20
C SER A 712 -20.31 -21.51 7.36
N GLN A 713 -19.79 -20.94 6.28
CA GLN A 713 -18.63 -20.06 6.34
C GLN A 713 -19.01 -18.61 6.71
N ALA A 714 -20.14 -18.10 6.22
CA ALA A 714 -20.56 -16.73 6.51
C ALA A 714 -20.81 -16.47 8.02
N GLU A 715 -21.10 -17.50 8.80
CA GLU A 715 -21.29 -17.38 10.26
C GLU A 715 -19.99 -17.36 11.09
N HIS A 716 -18.83 -17.59 10.47
CA HIS A 716 -17.53 -17.54 11.16
C HIS A 716 -17.15 -16.13 11.61
N GLY A 717 -17.51 -15.10 10.83
CA GLY A 717 -17.19 -13.71 11.14
C GLY A 717 -17.65 -12.75 10.06
N VAL A 718 -17.87 -11.48 10.42
CA VAL A 718 -18.32 -10.43 9.47
C VAL A 718 -17.28 -10.07 8.41
N ASP A 719 -16.05 -10.56 8.52
CA ASP A 719 -14.97 -10.40 7.56
C ASP A 719 -14.81 -11.62 6.63
N SER A 720 -15.62 -12.67 6.82
CA SER A 720 -15.64 -13.85 5.96
C SER A 720 -16.23 -13.52 4.59
N GLN A 721 -15.65 -14.07 3.53
CA GLN A 721 -16.17 -13.88 2.17
C GLN A 721 -16.63 -15.21 1.59
N VAL A 722 -17.84 -15.23 1.04
CA VAL A 722 -18.39 -16.42 0.37
C VAL A 722 -18.65 -16.11 -1.10
N VAL A 723 -18.27 -17.05 -1.97
CA VAL A 723 -18.38 -16.90 -3.42
C VAL A 723 -19.18 -18.07 -3.97
N CYS A 724 -20.17 -17.79 -4.81
CA CYS A 724 -20.92 -18.80 -5.53
C CYS A 724 -20.65 -18.65 -7.04
N ILE A 725 -20.25 -19.71 -7.73
CA ILE A 725 -20.11 -19.73 -9.19
C ILE A 725 -21.10 -20.74 -9.76
N ALA A 726 -22.18 -20.24 -10.34
CA ALA A 726 -23.22 -21.03 -10.98
C ALA A 726 -22.90 -21.25 -12.46
N VAL A 727 -22.80 -22.51 -12.89
CA VAL A 727 -22.37 -22.91 -14.24
C VAL A 727 -23.57 -23.28 -15.10
N GLY A 728 -23.82 -22.52 -16.16
CA GLY A 728 -24.85 -22.82 -17.15
C GLY A 728 -26.29 -22.83 -16.59
N MET A 729 -26.51 -22.20 -15.43
CA MET A 729 -27.80 -22.12 -14.76
C MET A 729 -28.63 -20.94 -15.28
N THR A 730 -29.94 -21.12 -15.33
CA THR A 730 -30.91 -20.07 -15.64
C THR A 730 -31.14 -19.13 -14.46
N ASP A 731 -31.69 -17.94 -14.72
CA ASP A 731 -32.00 -16.96 -13.66
C ASP A 731 -32.90 -17.54 -12.56
N ALA A 732 -33.86 -18.40 -12.92
CA ALA A 732 -34.77 -19.03 -11.96
C ALA A 732 -34.05 -20.04 -11.06
N GLU A 733 -33.10 -20.80 -11.61
CA GLU A 733 -32.31 -21.76 -10.84
C GLU A 733 -31.35 -21.04 -9.88
N VAL A 734 -30.65 -19.99 -10.33
CA VAL A 734 -29.80 -19.17 -9.44
C VAL A 734 -30.64 -18.47 -8.37
N GLN A 735 -31.84 -17.98 -8.71
CA GLN A 735 -32.75 -17.36 -7.76
C GLN A 735 -33.16 -18.32 -6.64
N SER A 736 -33.32 -19.61 -6.93
CA SER A 736 -33.68 -20.62 -5.93
C SER A 736 -32.59 -20.80 -4.86
N ILE A 737 -31.30 -20.64 -5.22
CA ILE A 737 -30.18 -20.67 -4.27
C ILE A 737 -30.25 -19.44 -3.36
N GLU A 738 -30.48 -18.26 -3.93
CA GLU A 738 -30.57 -17.01 -3.17
C GLU A 738 -31.77 -16.97 -2.22
N ASP A 739 -32.91 -17.55 -2.63
CA ASP A 739 -34.09 -17.66 -1.78
C ASP A 739 -33.85 -18.61 -0.59
N GLU A 740 -33.16 -19.74 -0.81
CA GLU A 740 -32.75 -20.64 0.29
C GLU A 740 -31.70 -19.99 1.19
N LEU A 741 -30.73 -19.26 0.64
CA LEU A 741 -29.75 -18.50 1.43
C LEU A 741 -30.46 -17.52 2.38
N HIS A 742 -31.41 -16.75 1.87
CA HIS A 742 -32.16 -15.83 2.72
C HIS A 742 -32.98 -16.57 3.79
N LYS A 743 -33.73 -17.59 3.39
CA LYS A 743 -34.62 -18.37 4.28
C LYS A 743 -33.86 -19.06 5.40
N GLN A 744 -32.69 -19.62 5.11
CA GLN A 744 -31.85 -20.30 6.09
C GLN A 744 -31.12 -19.29 6.97
N ALA A 745 -30.55 -18.21 6.41
CA ALA A 745 -29.88 -17.17 7.18
C ALA A 745 -30.78 -16.57 8.27
N MET A 746 -32.06 -16.36 7.97
CA MET A 746 -33.04 -15.81 8.92
C MET A 746 -33.36 -16.76 10.09
N GLN A 747 -33.00 -18.04 10.01
CA GLN A 747 -33.17 -19.03 11.08
C GLN A 747 -31.91 -19.15 11.96
N LEU A 748 -30.77 -18.58 11.54
CA LEU A 748 -29.52 -18.67 12.28
C LEU A 748 -29.52 -17.70 13.47
N PRO A 749 -29.11 -18.15 14.67
CA PRO A 749 -28.93 -17.26 15.83
C PRO A 749 -27.94 -16.12 15.57
N ARG A 750 -27.00 -16.32 14.63
CA ARG A 750 -25.93 -15.38 14.25
C ARG A 750 -26.20 -14.62 12.95
N VAL A 751 -27.47 -14.43 12.57
CA VAL A 751 -27.86 -13.76 11.30
C VAL A 751 -27.19 -12.38 11.09
N ASP A 752 -26.90 -11.65 12.17
CA ASP A 752 -26.24 -10.34 12.08
C ASP A 752 -24.76 -10.43 11.65
N MET A 753 -24.07 -11.54 11.98
CA MET A 753 -22.72 -11.82 11.46
C MET A 753 -22.79 -12.16 9.97
N VAL A 754 -23.74 -13.02 9.60
CA VAL A 754 -23.99 -13.42 8.21
C VAL A 754 -24.27 -12.20 7.34
N ARG A 755 -25.09 -11.24 7.79
CA ARG A 755 -25.34 -9.99 7.05
C ARG A 755 -24.07 -9.21 6.73
N GLY A 756 -23.12 -9.18 7.68
CA GLY A 756 -21.81 -8.54 7.49
C GLY A 756 -21.00 -9.21 6.39
N ALA A 757 -20.87 -10.54 6.45
CA ALA A 757 -20.16 -11.35 5.45
C ALA A 757 -20.79 -11.24 4.04
N ILE A 758 -22.14 -11.30 3.96
CA ILE A 758 -22.86 -11.31 2.69
C ILE A 758 -22.69 -9.99 1.91
N GLU A 759 -22.48 -8.86 2.58
CA GLU A 759 -22.32 -7.54 1.95
C GLU A 759 -21.20 -7.47 0.90
N HIS A 760 -20.14 -8.25 1.10
CA HIS A 760 -18.97 -8.34 0.21
C HIS A 760 -18.81 -9.74 -0.40
N SER A 761 -19.89 -10.54 -0.37
CA SER A 761 -19.96 -11.86 -0.99
C SER A 761 -20.67 -11.76 -2.36
N VAL A 762 -20.28 -12.62 -3.30
CA VAL A 762 -20.70 -12.49 -4.71
C VAL A 762 -21.12 -13.81 -5.35
N THR A 763 -22.13 -13.74 -6.20
CA THR A 763 -22.57 -14.82 -7.09
C THR A 763 -22.14 -14.50 -8.51
N LEU A 764 -21.40 -15.39 -9.16
CA LEU A 764 -21.01 -15.30 -10.56
C LEU A 764 -21.78 -16.35 -11.35
N VAL A 765 -22.36 -15.97 -12.49
CA VAL A 765 -23.02 -16.89 -13.42
C VAL A 765 -22.14 -17.00 -14.66
N THR A 766 -21.60 -18.19 -14.89
CA THR A 766 -20.67 -18.52 -15.99
C THR A 766 -21.35 -19.43 -17.00
N GLN A 767 -20.89 -19.42 -18.25
CA GLN A 767 -21.47 -20.29 -19.29
C GLN A 767 -20.92 -21.72 -19.25
N THR A 768 -19.68 -21.87 -18.79
CA THR A 768 -18.93 -23.13 -18.87
C THR A 768 -18.18 -23.44 -17.58
N LEU A 769 -17.91 -24.72 -17.34
CA LEU A 769 -17.15 -25.15 -16.16
C LEU A 769 -15.70 -24.66 -16.25
N GLU A 770 -15.13 -24.61 -17.45
CA GLU A 770 -13.79 -24.11 -17.70
C GLU A 770 -13.62 -22.66 -17.20
N GLU A 771 -14.55 -21.78 -17.56
CA GLU A 771 -14.58 -20.38 -17.08
C GLU A 771 -14.70 -20.31 -15.55
N ALA A 772 -15.58 -21.13 -14.95
CA ALA A 772 -15.73 -21.18 -13.50
C ALA A 772 -14.46 -21.64 -12.79
N MET A 773 -13.75 -22.63 -13.35
CA MET A 773 -12.50 -23.12 -12.79
C MET A 773 -11.36 -22.11 -12.96
N ASP A 774 -11.29 -21.39 -14.07
CA ASP A 774 -10.31 -20.31 -14.26
C ASP A 774 -10.48 -19.22 -13.18
N LEU A 775 -11.72 -18.78 -12.94
CA LEU A 775 -12.03 -17.80 -11.90
C LEU A 775 -11.72 -18.32 -10.49
N SER A 776 -12.08 -19.57 -10.20
CA SER A 776 -11.77 -20.22 -8.91
C SER A 776 -10.26 -20.34 -8.68
N ASN A 777 -9.51 -20.79 -9.70
CA ASN A 777 -8.06 -20.93 -9.65
C ASN A 777 -7.35 -19.58 -9.51
N GLU A 778 -7.88 -18.52 -10.13
CA GLU A 778 -7.37 -17.16 -9.95
C GLU A 778 -7.68 -16.61 -8.56
N TYR A 779 -8.88 -16.86 -8.04
CA TYR A 779 -9.27 -16.46 -6.70
C TYR A 779 -8.45 -17.19 -5.63
N ALA A 780 -8.16 -18.48 -5.84
CA ALA A 780 -7.44 -19.37 -4.93
C ALA A 780 -8.07 -19.45 -3.54
N PRO A 781 -9.27 -20.05 -3.42
CA PRO A 781 -10.04 -20.08 -2.18
C PRO A 781 -9.39 -20.94 -1.09
N GLU A 782 -9.71 -20.65 0.17
CA GLU A 782 -9.41 -21.53 1.31
C GLU A 782 -10.16 -22.86 1.15
N HIS A 783 -11.49 -22.80 1.05
CA HIS A 783 -12.37 -23.95 0.80
C HIS A 783 -13.00 -23.86 -0.59
N LEU A 784 -12.89 -24.94 -1.38
CA LEU A 784 -13.57 -25.09 -2.66
C LEU A 784 -14.58 -26.24 -2.58
N ILE A 785 -15.85 -25.96 -2.85
CA ILE A 785 -16.91 -26.97 -2.89
C ILE A 785 -17.40 -27.14 -4.33
N LEU A 786 -17.36 -28.37 -4.84
CA LEU A 786 -17.80 -28.73 -6.19
C LEU A 786 -19.15 -29.45 -6.08
N GLN A 787 -20.25 -28.70 -6.15
CA GLN A 787 -21.62 -29.23 -6.22
C GLN A 787 -22.04 -29.40 -7.69
N LEU A 788 -21.40 -30.35 -8.37
CA LEU A 788 -21.55 -30.62 -9.80
C LEU A 788 -22.02 -32.04 -10.07
N GLU A 789 -22.44 -32.33 -11.29
CA GLU A 789 -22.84 -33.69 -11.72
C GLU A 789 -21.66 -34.69 -11.63
N ASP A 790 -20.46 -34.28 -12.05
CA ASP A 790 -19.22 -35.09 -11.95
C ASP A 790 -18.10 -34.31 -11.23
N PRO A 791 -18.18 -34.20 -9.88
CA PRO A 791 -17.28 -33.36 -9.11
C PRO A 791 -15.85 -33.93 -9.02
N ILE A 792 -15.69 -35.25 -9.15
CA ILE A 792 -14.37 -35.91 -9.10
C ILE A 792 -13.58 -35.62 -10.38
N LYS A 793 -14.24 -35.62 -11.54
CA LYS A 793 -13.58 -35.20 -12.78
C LYS A 793 -13.26 -33.71 -12.76
N ALA A 794 -14.17 -32.87 -12.26
CA ALA A 794 -13.94 -31.43 -12.14
C ALA A 794 -12.73 -31.11 -11.23
N ARG A 795 -12.54 -31.87 -10.14
CA ARG A 795 -11.38 -31.72 -9.24
C ARG A 795 -10.02 -31.71 -9.97
N GLU A 796 -9.87 -32.44 -11.07
CA GLU A 796 -8.61 -32.48 -11.84
C GLU A 796 -8.27 -31.14 -12.50
N MET A 797 -9.22 -30.21 -12.60
CA MET A 797 -9.02 -28.85 -13.12
C MET A 797 -8.60 -27.85 -12.02
N VAL A 798 -8.60 -28.26 -10.75
CA VAL A 798 -8.20 -27.41 -9.62
C VAL A 798 -6.68 -27.25 -9.62
N THR A 799 -6.22 -26.01 -9.73
CA THR A 799 -4.80 -25.66 -9.56
C THR A 799 -4.52 -25.01 -8.21
N ASN A 800 -5.45 -24.19 -7.68
CA ASN A 800 -5.26 -23.47 -6.43
C ASN A 800 -6.52 -23.57 -5.54
N ALA A 801 -6.42 -24.30 -4.43
CA ALA A 801 -7.40 -24.30 -3.35
C ALA A 801 -6.73 -24.83 -2.07
N GLY A 802 -7.18 -24.41 -0.89
CA GLY A 802 -6.70 -24.97 0.38
C GLY A 802 -7.18 -26.40 0.59
N SER A 803 -8.49 -26.62 0.51
CA SER A 803 -9.14 -27.94 0.55
C SER A 803 -10.31 -27.99 -0.43
N VAL A 804 -10.58 -29.17 -0.99
CA VAL A 804 -11.62 -29.38 -2.01
C VAL A 804 -12.64 -30.42 -1.54
N PHE A 805 -13.91 -30.05 -1.59
CA PHE A 805 -15.05 -30.88 -1.21
C PHE A 805 -15.85 -31.25 -2.46
N CYS A 806 -16.06 -32.54 -2.69
CA CYS A 806 -16.58 -33.04 -3.98
C CYS A 806 -17.96 -33.69 -3.82
N GLY A 807 -18.99 -33.02 -4.36
CA GLY A 807 -20.35 -33.53 -4.45
C GLY A 807 -21.27 -33.15 -3.29
N GLN A 808 -22.56 -33.40 -3.49
CA GLN A 808 -23.66 -32.92 -2.63
C GLN A 808 -23.68 -33.45 -1.18
N TRP A 809 -22.88 -34.47 -0.86
CA TRP A 809 -22.83 -35.10 0.46
C TRP A 809 -21.59 -34.71 1.26
N THR A 810 -20.83 -33.74 0.77
CA THR A 810 -19.53 -33.36 1.32
C THR A 810 -19.54 -31.87 1.67
N PRO A 811 -20.34 -31.45 2.68
CA PRO A 811 -20.33 -30.07 3.13
C PRO A 811 -18.98 -29.72 3.79
N GLU A 812 -18.63 -28.44 3.83
CA GLU A 812 -17.40 -27.95 4.48
C GLU A 812 -17.26 -28.48 5.92
N SER A 813 -18.38 -28.52 6.64
CA SER A 813 -18.44 -28.98 8.03
C SER A 813 -17.88 -30.40 8.23
N VAL A 814 -18.02 -31.33 7.27
CA VAL A 814 -17.40 -32.65 7.47
C VAL A 814 -15.87 -32.57 7.47
N GLY A 815 -15.29 -31.67 6.67
CA GLY A 815 -13.86 -31.39 6.65
C GLY A 815 -13.36 -30.72 7.93
N ASP A 816 -14.10 -29.74 8.42
CA ASP A 816 -13.74 -28.96 9.60
C ASP A 816 -13.63 -29.79 10.87
N TYR A 817 -14.37 -30.89 10.93
CA TYR A 817 -14.49 -31.68 12.15
C TYR A 817 -13.89 -33.09 12.04
N SER A 818 -14.28 -33.90 11.04
CA SER A 818 -14.18 -35.35 11.21
C SER A 818 -13.79 -36.18 9.98
N ALA A 819 -13.82 -35.64 8.75
CA ALA A 819 -13.46 -36.40 7.56
C ALA A 819 -11.98 -36.85 7.54
N GLY A 820 -11.14 -36.13 8.28
CA GLY A 820 -9.72 -36.42 8.48
C GLY A 820 -8.77 -35.48 7.73
N VAL A 821 -9.27 -34.76 6.72
CA VAL A 821 -8.58 -33.62 6.10
C VAL A 821 -8.37 -32.50 7.13
N ASN A 822 -7.41 -31.61 6.89
CA ASN A 822 -7.06 -30.55 7.83
C ASN A 822 -7.77 -29.24 7.49
N HIS A 823 -8.33 -28.56 8.49
CA HIS A 823 -9.02 -27.28 8.30
C HIS A 823 -8.15 -26.04 8.59
N SER A 824 -6.89 -26.22 8.99
CA SER A 824 -5.95 -25.09 9.11
C SER A 824 -5.36 -24.83 7.73
N LEU A 825 -6.03 -23.95 6.98
CA LEU A 825 -5.81 -23.75 5.55
C LEU A 825 -5.33 -22.32 5.22
N PRO A 826 -4.71 -22.14 4.05
CA PRO A 826 -4.26 -20.82 3.61
C PRO A 826 -5.43 -20.01 3.04
N THR A 827 -5.73 -18.88 3.67
CA THR A 827 -6.74 -17.90 3.20
C THR A 827 -6.09 -16.74 2.43
N TYR A 828 -6.84 -15.73 2.03
CA TYR A 828 -6.31 -14.49 1.47
C TYR A 828 -5.46 -14.66 0.18
N GLY A 829 -5.78 -15.70 -0.60
CA GLY A 829 -5.06 -16.08 -1.82
C GLY A 829 -3.74 -16.82 -1.57
N TYR A 830 -3.39 -17.11 -0.31
CA TYR A 830 -2.17 -17.86 0.01
C TYR A 830 -2.20 -19.30 -0.49
N ALA A 831 -3.37 -19.85 -0.87
CA ALA A 831 -3.48 -21.15 -1.53
C ALA A 831 -2.68 -21.25 -2.85
N LYS A 832 -2.26 -20.12 -3.45
CA LYS A 832 -1.34 -20.11 -4.61
C LYS A 832 0.08 -20.58 -4.29
N GLN A 833 0.48 -20.55 -3.03
CA GLN A 833 1.88 -20.78 -2.61
C GLN A 833 2.05 -21.55 -1.29
N TYR A 834 0.96 -21.79 -0.56
CA TYR A 834 0.93 -22.58 0.66
C TYR A 834 -0.05 -23.74 0.52
N SER A 835 0.25 -24.84 1.20
CA SER A 835 -0.71 -25.92 1.43
C SER A 835 -1.36 -25.76 2.81
N GLY A 836 -2.53 -26.37 2.98
CA GLY A 836 -3.08 -26.63 4.31
C GLY A 836 -2.10 -27.38 5.22
N VAL A 837 -2.28 -27.26 6.53
CA VAL A 837 -1.50 -28.02 7.51
C VAL A 837 -1.63 -29.51 7.21
N ASN A 838 -0.50 -30.20 7.12
CA ASN A 838 -0.41 -31.62 6.81
C ASN A 838 0.80 -32.24 7.52
N LEU A 839 1.07 -33.54 7.32
CA LEU A 839 2.22 -34.19 7.95
C LEU A 839 3.56 -33.53 7.56
N GLY A 840 3.67 -33.07 6.32
CA GLY A 840 4.78 -32.28 5.78
C GLY A 840 5.06 -31.00 6.56
N SER A 841 4.03 -30.39 7.17
CA SER A 841 4.18 -29.18 7.99
C SER A 841 5.03 -29.41 9.25
N TYR A 842 5.15 -30.67 9.70
CA TYR A 842 5.82 -31.07 10.94
C TYR A 842 7.15 -31.81 10.72
N ILE A 843 7.57 -32.01 9.47
CA ILE A 843 8.81 -32.72 9.15
C ILE A 843 9.78 -31.84 8.35
N LYS A 844 11.03 -32.25 8.36
CA LYS A 844 12.11 -31.73 7.53
C LYS A 844 12.63 -32.88 6.67
N HIS A 845 12.88 -32.62 5.40
CA HIS A 845 13.57 -33.56 4.54
C HIS A 845 15.07 -33.24 4.54
N ILE A 846 15.87 -34.18 5.05
CA ILE A 846 17.32 -34.07 5.09
C ILE A 846 17.88 -34.90 3.94
N THR A 847 18.84 -34.33 3.20
CA THR A 847 19.56 -35.05 2.15
C THR A 847 20.90 -35.58 2.65
N SER A 848 21.32 -36.71 2.11
CA SER A 848 22.70 -37.19 2.27
C SER A 848 23.26 -37.65 0.93
N SER A 849 24.59 -37.71 0.84
CA SER A 849 25.28 -38.36 -0.26
C SER A 849 26.35 -39.30 0.29
N ASN A 850 26.48 -40.46 -0.33
CA ASN A 850 27.49 -41.46 -0.02
C ASN A 850 28.20 -41.85 -1.30
N LEU A 851 29.52 -41.68 -1.32
CA LEU A 851 30.35 -41.98 -2.47
C LEU A 851 31.29 -43.14 -2.16
N THR A 852 31.37 -44.10 -3.06
CA THR A 852 32.48 -45.06 -3.08
C THR A 852 33.74 -44.38 -3.65
N ALA A 853 34.90 -45.06 -3.55
CA ALA A 853 36.12 -44.58 -4.18
C ALA A 853 35.96 -44.41 -5.70
N GLU A 854 35.29 -45.35 -6.35
CA GLU A 854 34.95 -45.28 -7.77
C GLU A 854 34.02 -44.10 -8.09
N GLY A 855 32.98 -43.89 -7.27
CA GLY A 855 32.10 -42.73 -7.44
C GLY A 855 32.83 -41.40 -7.36
N LEU A 856 33.78 -41.26 -6.42
CA LEU A 856 34.60 -40.04 -6.33
C LEU A 856 35.53 -39.87 -7.53
N LYS A 857 36.09 -40.95 -8.08
CA LYS A 857 36.87 -40.90 -9.32
C LYS A 857 36.00 -40.43 -10.50
N ASN A 858 34.77 -40.95 -10.58
CA ASN A 858 33.83 -40.62 -11.65
C ASN A 858 33.44 -39.14 -11.63
N VAL A 859 33.06 -38.60 -10.47
CA VAL A 859 32.57 -37.22 -10.36
C VAL A 859 33.67 -36.18 -10.13
N GLY A 860 34.82 -36.59 -9.59
CA GLY A 860 35.81 -35.69 -8.99
C GLY A 860 36.38 -34.66 -9.96
N LYS A 861 36.60 -35.02 -11.24
CA LYS A 861 37.07 -34.07 -12.26
C LYS A 861 36.06 -32.95 -12.50
N ALA A 862 34.76 -33.28 -12.56
CA ALA A 862 33.71 -32.30 -12.75
C ALA A 862 33.65 -31.33 -11.57
N VAL A 863 33.69 -31.85 -10.33
CA VAL A 863 33.68 -31.02 -9.12
C VAL A 863 34.90 -30.09 -9.05
N MET A 864 36.10 -30.60 -9.30
CA MET A 864 37.32 -29.78 -9.29
C MET A 864 37.31 -28.68 -10.36
N GLN A 865 36.73 -28.97 -11.54
CA GLN A 865 36.62 -27.99 -12.63
C GLN A 865 35.62 -26.88 -12.26
N LEU A 866 34.44 -27.24 -11.76
CA LEU A 866 33.43 -26.27 -11.35
C LEU A 866 33.91 -25.41 -10.18
N ALA A 867 34.50 -26.04 -9.14
CA ALA A 867 35.11 -25.31 -8.03
C ALA A 867 36.24 -24.37 -8.49
N GLY A 868 36.99 -24.74 -9.55
CA GLY A 868 37.98 -23.88 -10.16
C GLY A 868 37.38 -22.68 -10.89
N VAL A 869 36.26 -22.86 -11.61
CA VAL A 869 35.51 -21.76 -12.27
C VAL A 869 34.94 -20.80 -11.24
N GLU A 870 34.46 -21.31 -10.11
CA GLU A 870 33.93 -20.52 -8.99
C GLU A 870 35.01 -19.90 -8.09
N ALA A 871 36.30 -20.17 -8.37
CA ALA A 871 37.44 -19.73 -7.56
C ALA A 871 37.37 -20.18 -6.09
N LEU A 872 36.82 -21.38 -5.84
CA LEU A 872 36.70 -22.00 -4.52
C LEU A 872 37.78 -23.07 -4.30
N ASP A 873 39.05 -22.63 -4.19
CA ASP A 873 40.20 -23.54 -4.13
C ASP A 873 40.15 -24.57 -3.00
N ALA A 874 39.58 -24.22 -1.84
CA ALA A 874 39.41 -25.16 -0.74
C ALA A 874 38.48 -26.34 -1.12
N HIS A 875 37.39 -26.07 -1.85
CA HIS A 875 36.47 -27.10 -2.34
C HIS A 875 37.15 -28.01 -3.35
N LYS A 876 37.90 -27.41 -4.29
CA LYS A 876 38.71 -28.16 -5.26
C LYS A 876 39.73 -29.07 -4.58
N ARG A 877 40.51 -28.52 -3.64
CA ARG A 877 41.56 -29.26 -2.91
C ARG A 877 40.99 -30.41 -2.08
N ALA A 878 39.77 -30.27 -1.53
CA ALA A 878 39.13 -31.36 -0.79
C ALA A 878 38.93 -32.62 -1.65
N VAL A 879 38.63 -32.47 -2.95
CA VAL A 879 38.53 -33.59 -3.90
C VAL A 879 39.92 -34.07 -4.33
N GLU A 880 40.79 -33.14 -4.71
CA GLU A 880 42.15 -33.43 -5.20
C GLU A 880 42.95 -34.30 -4.23
N ILE A 881 42.96 -33.95 -2.93
CA ILE A 881 43.70 -34.70 -1.90
C ILE A 881 43.22 -36.16 -1.82
N ARG A 882 41.91 -36.40 -1.92
CA ARG A 882 41.34 -37.76 -1.86
C ARG A 882 41.72 -38.58 -3.10
N LEU A 883 41.68 -37.97 -4.28
CA LEU A 883 42.10 -38.63 -5.52
C LEU A 883 43.61 -38.93 -5.54
N ASN A 884 44.43 -38.00 -5.05
CA ASN A 884 45.87 -38.20 -4.91
C ASN A 884 46.17 -39.32 -3.91
N TRP A 885 45.52 -39.32 -2.75
CA TRP A 885 45.68 -40.38 -1.76
C TRP A 885 45.31 -41.76 -2.32
N MET A 886 44.19 -41.87 -3.07
CA MET A 886 43.82 -43.12 -3.74
C MET A 886 44.91 -43.58 -4.71
N LYS A 887 45.44 -42.65 -5.52
CA LYS A 887 46.52 -42.92 -6.47
C LYS A 887 47.80 -43.40 -5.78
N GLU A 888 48.17 -42.79 -4.65
CA GLU A 888 49.34 -43.16 -3.86
C GLU A 888 49.21 -44.52 -3.18
N ASN A 889 47.98 -44.95 -2.84
CA ASN A 889 47.70 -46.19 -2.12
C ASN A 889 47.17 -47.33 -3.02
N GLY A 890 47.17 -47.16 -4.34
CA GLY A 890 46.80 -48.20 -5.31
C GLY A 890 45.30 -48.53 -5.35
N LEU A 891 44.44 -47.55 -5.02
CA LEU A 891 42.98 -47.65 -5.05
C LEU A 891 42.38 -47.14 -6.35
#